data_AF-A0A954VB41-F1
#
_entry.id   AF-A0A954VB41-F1
#
_cell.length_a   1.000
_cell.length_b   1.000
_cell.length_c   1.000
_cell.angle_alpha   90.00
_cell.angle_beta   90.00
_cell.angle_gamma   90.00
#
_symmetry.space_group_name_H-M   'P 1'
#
loop_
_entity.id
_entity.type
_entity.pdbx_description
1 polymer ?
#
loop_
_entity_poly.entity_id
_entity_poly.type
_entity_poly.pdbx_seq_one_letter_code
_entity_poly.pdbx_strand_id
1 'polypeptide(L)'
;MSIFFQPLVRTAHAVTNVHADRPMPTHGWLALLPLVVVSCGLLPGQVMAADDVRPNFIIINVDDLGYGDIGPYGSKTQKTPHLDRMAAEGRRLTSFYAAPVCSPSRASLMTGCYPKRCLPIPHVLFPENDIGLHPDELTIAELLRAAGYTTGIVGKWHLGDQPQWLPTRQGFDYYYGLPYSNDMGPPSDGTRTNLGTAPPPAGDLAKQQPPLPLMRNEQVLHRVLPVDQQALVSRYTDEAVSFLWQYRDEPFFLYLAHSAVHFPLYPSDRFRGTSENGLFGDWVQEVDWSVGQIMQTLRQLDIDDRTLVIFTSDNGGQTRHGANNAPLRGAKGSTWEGGVRVPTIAWWPEHIPANTSSPEIMGMFDLMPTLVKLGGGTVPNDRTIDGRDIWPQLTGDNSAPVPHDVFYYFRGLNLEAVRQGDWKLHLKDGQLYNLSNDIGESENVAGEHPQVVAQLRELARAIEGDLGMEGRGPGCRPLGKADEAFAVIARDGSVRPQLRRPDVFAPTGMMVGELSSSGAIVQVRLSDADQLVEGDLPGVAGDVRFSLTPVDGNSGGNEASPQVIPSIDAPAEADHDFIARAVLTNLQPQTRYTVRTEIRQQGGQFHPGPTATFRTLAGPAEDVAAKFVVVTGMNHAKFYGDQAIDRAEHVQQNNIELPPGYAQPDRHLGYPALDTIARLGPDFFVGTGDNVYYDSPTKGRAETVEQMRRKWHQQFVLPRYRALFSRIPTYWMIDDHDFRVDDCDNSGDYAPSVELGARTAREQLPYAAQDDLQTKTYRTRRLCRDLQIWMTENRLYRSPNKMADGPEKSIWGKEQRDWLTETLAASDATFKVLISPTPMVGPDDKRKTDNHCDIGGFRHERDEFFRWLRESGLDQGQFYIVCGDRHWQYHSVDPTGIEEFSCGALVDANARLGRNPGDPASTDPAAEIKQPYTQAEPSGGFLWIELQPNQSGKPVLVFRHHDEHGTVLYEHYKKVAN
;
A
#
# COMPACT_ATOMS: atom_id res chain seq x y z
N MET A 1 -57.49 -6.97 25.96
CA MET A 1 -58.85 -6.38 26.11
C MET A 1 -59.39 -6.16 24.70
N SER A 2 -60.54 -6.70 24.27
CA SER A 2 -61.91 -6.60 24.84
C SER A 2 -62.48 -5.18 24.60
N ILE A 3 -63.65 -4.91 23.98
CA ILE A 3 -64.84 -5.67 23.51
C ILE A 3 -65.49 -4.82 22.36
N PHE A 4 -66.16 -5.26 21.27
CA PHE A 4 -66.49 -6.57 20.63
C PHE A 4 -66.47 -6.32 19.07
N PHE A 5 -67.31 -6.75 18.10
CA PHE A 5 -68.55 -7.57 17.92
C PHE A 5 -68.61 -8.05 16.44
N GLN A 6 -69.68 -8.76 16.03
CA GLN A 6 -70.10 -9.09 14.65
C GLN A 6 -71.65 -9.13 14.61
N PRO A 7 -72.37 -9.01 13.47
CA PRO A 7 -72.67 -10.22 12.66
C PRO A 7 -73.06 -10.02 11.15
N LEU A 8 -73.15 -11.16 10.43
CA LEU A 8 -74.11 -11.61 9.37
C LEU A 8 -74.87 -10.61 8.43
N VAL A 9 -75.22 -10.93 7.15
CA VAL A 9 -74.82 -11.99 6.18
C VAL A 9 -75.50 -11.77 4.79
N ARG A 10 -75.08 -12.55 3.76
CA ARG A 10 -75.80 -12.96 2.51
C ARG A 10 -75.89 -12.03 1.26
N THR A 11 -75.34 -12.57 0.15
CA THR A 11 -75.90 -12.71 -1.25
C THR A 11 -76.51 -11.52 -2.01
N ALA A 12 -76.52 -11.44 -3.35
CA ALA A 12 -75.75 -12.10 -4.44
C ALA A 12 -76.12 -11.46 -5.80
N HIS A 13 -75.29 -11.71 -6.81
CA HIS A 13 -75.35 -11.36 -8.24
C HIS A 13 -76.69 -11.07 -8.97
N ALA A 14 -76.68 -9.98 -9.77
CA ALA A 14 -77.15 -9.88 -11.18
C ALA A 14 -76.44 -8.64 -11.81
N VAL A 15 -75.84 -8.61 -13.02
CA VAL A 15 -76.29 -8.94 -14.40
C VAL A 15 -77.33 -7.95 -14.94
N THR A 16 -77.20 -7.20 -16.05
CA THR A 16 -76.08 -6.74 -16.96
C THR A 16 -76.57 -5.37 -17.59
N ASN A 17 -76.27 -4.78 -18.78
CA ASN A 17 -75.52 -5.13 -20.01
C ASN A 17 -75.31 -3.89 -20.97
N VAL A 18 -74.59 -4.09 -22.09
CA VAL A 18 -74.76 -3.44 -23.43
C VAL A 18 -74.35 -1.96 -23.70
N HIS A 19 -73.32 -1.82 -24.56
CA HIS A 19 -73.03 -0.88 -25.67
C HIS A 19 -73.26 0.66 -25.71
N ALA A 20 -72.19 1.32 -26.22
CA ALA A 20 -72.12 2.31 -27.32
C ALA A 20 -72.08 3.86 -27.08
N ASP A 21 -70.98 4.44 -27.59
CA ASP A 21 -70.74 5.74 -28.24
C ASP A 21 -71.05 7.12 -27.59
N ARG A 22 -69.95 7.76 -27.14
CA ARG A 22 -69.49 9.17 -27.30
C ARG A 22 -70.53 10.27 -27.62
N PRO A 23 -70.50 11.40 -26.88
CA PRO A 23 -69.44 12.39 -27.15
C PRO A 23 -68.82 13.13 -25.94
N MET A 24 -67.79 13.94 -26.25
CA MET A 24 -67.19 15.04 -25.44
C MET A 24 -68.21 16.17 -25.14
N PRO A 25 -68.00 17.14 -24.20
CA PRO A 25 -66.68 17.76 -23.93
C PRO A 25 -66.33 18.40 -22.54
N THR A 26 -65.03 18.69 -22.41
CA THR A 26 -64.38 19.89 -21.79
C THR A 26 -64.27 20.16 -20.27
N HIS A 27 -63.04 20.56 -19.91
CA HIS A 27 -62.57 21.39 -18.78
C HIS A 27 -62.67 20.83 -17.34
N GLY A 28 -61.51 20.61 -16.70
CA GLY A 28 -61.36 19.98 -15.38
C GLY A 28 -60.84 20.91 -14.28
N TRP A 29 -60.66 20.34 -13.07
CA TRP A 29 -60.19 20.98 -11.84
C TRP A 29 -59.23 20.05 -11.08
N LEU A 30 -58.37 20.61 -10.21
CA LEU A 30 -57.41 19.86 -9.36
C LEU A 30 -57.98 19.54 -7.96
N ALA A 31 -57.69 18.35 -7.41
CA ALA A 31 -57.53 18.12 -5.95
C ALA A 31 -56.98 16.71 -5.56
N LEU A 32 -55.85 16.70 -4.85
CA LEU A 32 -55.50 15.93 -3.63
C LEU A 32 -55.83 14.41 -3.44
N LEU A 33 -54.75 13.64 -3.21
CA LEU A 33 -54.58 12.52 -2.23
C LEU A 33 -55.41 11.22 -2.38
N PRO A 34 -55.00 10.10 -1.73
CA PRO A 34 -53.64 9.55 -1.56
C PRO A 34 -53.52 8.10 -2.11
N LEU A 35 -52.30 7.60 -2.36
CA LEU A 35 -52.10 6.24 -2.89
C LEU A 35 -51.95 5.19 -1.79
N VAL A 36 -52.65 4.06 -1.92
CA VAL A 36 -52.52 2.88 -1.04
C VAL A 36 -51.52 1.89 -1.64
N VAL A 37 -50.56 1.43 -0.83
CA VAL A 37 -49.60 0.39 -1.21
C VAL A 37 -50.27 -0.99 -1.21
N VAL A 38 -50.07 -1.77 -2.28
CA VAL A 38 -50.45 -3.19 -2.35
C VAL A 38 -49.17 -4.03 -2.39
N SER A 39 -49.07 -5.00 -1.49
CA SER A 39 -47.91 -5.88 -1.35
C SER A 39 -47.89 -7.02 -2.37
N CYS A 40 -46.87 -7.08 -3.22
CA CYS A 40 -46.44 -8.34 -3.83
C CYS A 40 -45.36 -8.98 -2.96
N GLY A 41 -45.45 -10.29 -2.75
CA GLY A 41 -44.50 -11.02 -1.90
C GLY A 41 -43.15 -11.21 -2.59
N LEU A 42 -42.11 -10.58 -2.06
CA LEU A 42 -40.73 -10.98 -2.32
C LEU A 42 -40.44 -12.24 -1.50
N LEU A 43 -39.86 -13.26 -2.15
CA LEU A 43 -39.11 -14.29 -1.44
C LEU A 43 -37.94 -13.60 -0.71
N PRO A 44 -37.57 -14.01 0.51
CA PRO A 44 -36.35 -13.54 1.12
C PRO A 44 -35.18 -14.02 0.26
N GLY A 45 -34.61 -13.11 -0.53
CA GLY A 45 -33.32 -13.35 -1.16
C GLY A 45 -32.32 -13.72 -0.06
N GLN A 46 -31.49 -14.73 -0.31
CA GLN A 46 -30.38 -14.98 0.58
C GLN A 46 -29.47 -13.76 0.51
N VAL A 47 -29.54 -12.93 1.55
CA VAL A 47 -28.49 -11.96 1.84
C VAL A 47 -27.23 -12.80 1.98
N MET A 48 -26.34 -12.71 1.00
CA MET A 48 -24.98 -13.21 1.18
C MET A 48 -24.47 -12.54 2.44
N ALA A 49 -23.95 -13.33 3.38
CA ALA A 49 -23.34 -12.76 4.57
C ALA A 49 -22.31 -11.73 4.10
N ALA A 50 -22.33 -10.53 4.69
CA ALA A 50 -21.19 -9.65 4.56
C ALA A 50 -19.96 -10.48 4.99
N ASP A 51 -18.94 -10.53 4.15
CA ASP A 51 -17.69 -11.18 4.53
C ASP A 51 -17.23 -10.55 5.86
N ASP A 52 -16.78 -11.39 6.79
CA ASP A 52 -16.43 -10.96 8.15
C ASP A 52 -15.09 -10.22 8.09
N VAL A 53 -15.13 -8.94 7.69
CA VAL A 53 -13.96 -8.10 7.40
C VAL A 53 -13.22 -7.82 8.70
N ARG A 54 -12.31 -8.73 9.04
CA ARG A 54 -11.46 -8.65 10.24
C ARG A 54 -10.66 -7.35 10.21
N PRO A 55 -10.63 -6.59 11.33
CA PRO A 55 -10.08 -5.25 11.35
C PRO A 55 -8.56 -5.24 11.32
N ASN A 56 -7.98 -4.18 10.77
CA ASN A 56 -6.55 -3.90 10.85
C ASN A 56 -6.21 -3.20 12.17
N PHE A 57 -4.97 -3.37 12.62
CA PHE A 57 -4.46 -2.77 13.85
C PHE A 57 -3.19 -1.95 13.57
N ILE A 58 -3.18 -0.69 14.00
CA ILE A 58 -1.98 0.15 14.02
C ILE A 58 -1.75 0.68 15.43
N ILE A 59 -0.56 0.45 15.99
CA ILE A 59 -0.11 1.14 17.19
C ILE A 59 1.06 2.07 16.82
N ILE A 60 0.83 3.37 16.91
CA ILE A 60 1.85 4.41 16.78
C ILE A 60 2.36 4.75 18.18
N ASN A 61 3.61 4.44 18.48
CA ASN A 61 4.18 4.52 19.82
C ASN A 61 5.49 5.32 19.82
N VAL A 62 5.45 6.50 20.45
CA VAL A 62 6.56 7.46 20.49
C VAL A 62 7.45 7.22 21.73
N ASP A 63 8.69 7.69 21.68
CA ASP A 63 9.75 7.44 22.66
C ASP A 63 10.06 8.75 23.40
N ASP A 64 9.78 8.83 24.71
CA ASP A 64 9.93 10.04 25.56
C ASP A 64 8.96 11.22 25.26
N LEU A 65 7.85 10.99 24.57
CA LEU A 65 6.80 12.00 24.40
C LEU A 65 6.02 12.22 25.72
N GLY A 66 6.04 13.45 26.23
CA GLY A 66 5.39 13.82 27.48
C GLY A 66 3.89 14.05 27.37
N TYR A 67 3.19 13.91 28.50
CA TYR A 67 1.72 13.98 28.55
C TYR A 67 1.17 15.33 28.05
N GLY A 68 1.87 16.44 28.31
CA GLY A 68 1.50 17.78 27.86
C GLY A 68 2.18 18.24 26.57
N ASP A 69 2.78 17.33 25.78
CA ASP A 69 3.52 17.70 24.56
C ASP A 69 2.65 17.79 23.29
N ILE A 70 1.44 17.21 23.27
CA ILE A 70 0.54 17.27 22.11
C ILE A 70 -0.72 18.10 22.38
N GLY A 71 -1.28 18.73 21.35
CA GLY A 71 -2.48 19.57 21.41
C GLY A 71 -3.69 18.92 22.09
N PRO A 72 -4.03 17.64 21.82
CA PRO A 72 -5.15 16.93 22.46
C PRO A 72 -5.05 16.80 23.99
N TYR A 73 -3.86 17.01 24.55
CA TYR A 73 -3.57 16.93 25.99
C TYR A 73 -3.11 18.28 26.60
N GLY A 74 -3.18 19.38 25.84
CA GLY A 74 -3.01 20.74 26.35
C GLY A 74 -1.68 21.43 26.03
N SER A 75 -0.90 20.90 25.08
CA SER A 75 0.30 21.58 24.56
C SER A 75 -0.03 22.94 23.94
N LYS A 76 0.96 23.85 23.94
CA LYS A 76 0.85 25.23 23.45
C LYS A 76 2.04 25.71 22.61
N THR A 77 3.12 24.93 22.55
CA THR A 77 4.45 25.33 22.03
C THR A 77 4.89 24.54 20.80
N GLN A 78 4.17 23.47 20.47
CA GLN A 78 4.28 22.69 19.25
C GLN A 78 2.88 22.43 18.69
N LYS A 79 2.75 22.40 17.37
CA LYS A 79 1.47 22.27 16.66
C LYS A 79 1.29 20.82 16.23
N THR A 80 0.18 20.19 16.59
CA THR A 80 -0.08 18.78 16.26
C THR A 80 -1.43 18.61 15.56
N PRO A 81 -1.66 19.28 14.40
CA PRO A 81 -2.96 19.29 13.73
C PRO A 81 -3.48 17.92 13.32
N HIS A 82 -2.61 16.93 13.04
CA HIS A 82 -3.05 15.58 12.70
C HIS A 82 -3.52 14.81 13.93
N LEU A 83 -2.85 14.96 15.08
CA LEU A 83 -3.29 14.40 16.36
C LEU A 83 -4.50 15.16 16.95
N ASP A 84 -4.59 16.47 16.75
CA ASP A 84 -5.78 17.28 17.06
C ASP A 84 -7.00 16.74 16.30
N ARG A 85 -6.83 16.45 15.01
CA ARG A 85 -7.85 15.80 14.18
C ARG A 85 -8.17 14.38 14.64
N MET A 86 -7.15 13.56 14.93
CA MET A 86 -7.34 12.18 15.43
C MET A 86 -8.12 12.14 16.76
N ALA A 87 -7.87 13.09 17.65
CA ALA A 87 -8.60 13.21 18.91
C ALA A 87 -10.04 13.77 18.73
N ALA A 88 -10.26 14.64 17.75
CA ALA A 88 -11.60 15.13 17.41
C ALA A 88 -12.46 14.07 16.71
N GLU A 89 -11.86 13.18 15.92
CA GLU A 89 -12.54 12.05 15.26
C GLU A 89 -12.59 10.78 16.12
N GLY A 90 -11.85 10.72 17.23
CA GLY A 90 -11.71 9.53 18.08
C GLY A 90 -11.90 9.82 19.58
N ARG A 91 -11.19 9.06 20.42
CA ARG A 91 -11.35 9.05 21.89
C ARG A 91 -10.01 9.12 22.62
N ARG A 92 -9.89 10.07 23.54
CA ARG A 92 -8.69 10.24 24.39
C ARG A 92 -8.76 9.36 25.64
N LEU A 93 -7.73 8.56 25.90
CA LEU A 93 -7.64 7.73 27.10
C LEU A 93 -6.80 8.47 28.16
N THR A 94 -7.47 9.15 29.09
CA THR A 94 -6.79 10.12 29.99
C THR A 94 -6.14 9.48 31.22
N SER A 95 -6.44 8.21 31.54
CA SER A 95 -5.73 7.40 32.56
C SER A 95 -5.07 6.17 31.92
N PHE A 96 -4.42 6.34 30.77
CA PHE A 96 -3.64 5.27 30.13
C PHE A 96 -2.19 5.25 30.67
N TYR A 97 -1.72 4.07 31.08
CA TYR A 97 -0.45 3.88 31.79
C TYR A 97 0.54 2.96 31.06
N ALA A 98 1.81 3.35 31.19
CA ALA A 98 3.00 2.73 30.65
C ALA A 98 3.97 2.36 31.79
N ALA A 99 5.12 1.76 31.46
CA ALA A 99 6.23 1.66 32.42
C ALA A 99 7.01 2.99 32.48
N PRO A 100 7.82 3.26 33.52
CA PRO A 100 8.55 4.52 33.61
C PRO A 100 9.76 4.63 32.67
N VAL A 101 10.04 3.59 31.86
CA VAL A 101 11.16 3.50 30.91
C VAL A 101 10.85 2.54 29.75
N CYS A 102 11.48 2.79 28.60
CA CYS A 102 11.26 2.13 27.29
C CYS A 102 11.09 0.60 27.31
N SER A 103 12.16 -0.19 27.51
CA SER A 103 12.12 -1.67 27.32
C SER A 103 11.04 -2.35 28.19
N PRO A 104 10.92 -2.04 29.50
CA PRO A 104 9.81 -2.56 30.30
C PRO A 104 8.42 -2.23 29.73
N SER A 105 8.22 -1.01 29.21
CA SER A 105 6.93 -0.60 28.65
C SER A 105 6.57 -1.34 27.37
N ARG A 106 7.56 -1.50 26.48
CA ARG A 106 7.42 -2.24 25.23
C ARG A 106 7.17 -3.73 25.48
N ALA A 107 7.73 -4.30 26.56
CA ALA A 107 7.42 -5.67 26.99
C ALA A 107 5.97 -5.82 27.48
N SER A 108 5.45 -4.81 28.19
CA SER A 108 4.06 -4.78 28.64
C SER A 108 3.08 -4.75 27.46
N LEU A 109 3.32 -3.87 26.47
CA LEU A 109 2.57 -3.80 25.22
C LEU A 109 2.56 -5.16 24.50
N MET A 110 3.74 -5.76 24.30
CA MET A 110 3.87 -7.00 23.52
C MET A 110 3.23 -8.21 24.20
N THR A 111 3.37 -8.37 25.52
CA THR A 111 2.97 -9.60 26.24
C THR A 111 1.65 -9.51 27.01
N GLY A 112 1.02 -8.34 27.07
CA GLY A 112 -0.18 -8.11 27.86
C GLY A 112 0.00 -8.26 29.38
N CYS A 113 1.21 -8.04 29.88
CA CYS A 113 1.58 -8.26 31.27
C CYS A 113 2.21 -7.01 31.92
N TYR A 114 2.20 -6.90 33.24
CA TYR A 114 3.09 -5.96 33.93
C TYR A 114 4.54 -6.25 33.53
N PRO A 115 5.39 -5.23 33.28
CA PRO A 115 6.75 -5.45 32.78
C PRO A 115 7.58 -6.40 33.66
N LYS A 116 7.37 -6.31 34.97
CA LYS A 116 8.03 -7.15 35.98
C LYS A 116 7.66 -8.63 35.87
N ARG A 117 6.57 -8.98 35.18
CA ARG A 117 6.15 -10.37 34.95
C ARG A 117 6.98 -11.05 33.86
N CYS A 118 7.16 -10.39 32.72
CA CYS A 118 7.74 -10.96 31.49
C CYS A 118 9.19 -10.50 31.22
N LEU A 119 9.57 -9.31 31.67
CA LEU A 119 10.91 -8.75 31.54
C LEU A 119 11.38 -8.16 32.88
N PRO A 120 11.61 -8.98 33.93
CA PRO A 120 12.04 -8.52 35.25
C PRO A 120 13.50 -8.01 35.28
N ILE A 121 13.73 -6.82 34.72
CA ILE A 121 15.01 -6.10 34.69
C ILE A 121 14.96 -4.83 35.57
N PRO A 122 16.10 -4.38 36.15
CA PRO A 122 16.13 -3.19 36.99
C PRO A 122 16.09 -1.86 36.20
N HIS A 123 16.55 -1.89 34.93
CA HIS A 123 16.75 -0.74 34.05
C HIS A 123 16.26 -1.08 32.62
N VAL A 124 16.61 -0.30 31.60
CA VAL A 124 16.41 -0.68 30.19
C VAL A 124 17.43 -1.73 29.73
N LEU A 125 17.15 -2.41 28.62
CA LEU A 125 18.15 -3.21 27.92
C LEU A 125 19.17 -2.30 27.20
N PHE A 126 20.38 -2.81 27.01
CA PHE A 126 21.48 -2.16 26.31
C PHE A 126 22.03 -3.08 25.20
N PRO A 127 22.82 -2.55 24.25
CA PRO A 127 23.49 -3.38 23.24
C PRO A 127 24.42 -4.40 23.89
N GLU A 128 24.56 -5.58 23.27
CA GLU A 128 25.36 -6.71 23.78
C GLU A 128 24.88 -7.33 25.10
N ASN A 129 23.65 -7.06 25.55
CA ASN A 129 23.10 -7.70 26.74
C ASN A 129 22.96 -9.22 26.54
N ASP A 130 23.33 -10.00 27.56
CA ASP A 130 23.11 -11.46 27.64
C ASP A 130 21.66 -11.85 27.96
N ILE A 131 20.75 -10.86 28.00
CA ILE A 131 19.36 -10.98 28.40
C ILE A 131 18.40 -10.20 27.48
N GLY A 132 17.22 -10.79 27.28
CA GLY A 132 16.11 -10.18 26.55
C GLY A 132 14.76 -10.75 27.00
N LEU A 133 13.71 -10.49 26.22
CA LEU A 133 12.42 -11.17 26.37
C LEU A 133 12.61 -12.69 26.19
N HIS A 134 11.90 -13.53 26.95
CA HIS A 134 12.05 -14.98 26.80
C HIS A 134 11.38 -15.45 25.49
N PRO A 135 12.01 -16.31 24.66
CA PRO A 135 11.37 -16.89 23.47
C PRO A 135 10.14 -17.77 23.73
N ASP A 136 9.73 -17.93 24.99
CA ASP A 136 8.50 -18.62 25.38
C ASP A 136 7.39 -17.65 25.83
N GLU A 137 7.68 -16.34 25.92
CA GLU A 137 6.66 -15.30 26.05
C GLU A 137 5.92 -15.17 24.72
N LEU A 138 4.59 -15.10 24.76
CA LEU A 138 3.77 -14.96 23.57
C LEU A 138 3.49 -13.49 23.31
N THR A 139 3.88 -12.98 22.15
CA THR A 139 3.63 -11.59 21.77
C THR A 139 2.26 -11.41 21.09
N ILE A 140 1.73 -10.19 21.15
CA ILE A 140 0.61 -9.73 20.33
C ILE A 140 0.80 -10.06 18.84
N ALA A 141 2.03 -9.95 18.31
CA ALA A 141 2.31 -10.26 16.92
C ALA A 141 2.21 -11.78 16.65
N GLU A 142 2.73 -12.62 17.53
CA GLU A 142 2.62 -14.09 17.40
C GLU A 142 1.16 -14.56 17.45
N LEU A 143 0.38 -13.99 18.36
CA LEU A 143 -1.04 -14.33 18.55
C LEU A 143 -1.91 -13.86 17.38
N LEU A 144 -1.64 -12.67 16.82
CA LEU A 144 -2.34 -12.17 15.62
C LEU A 144 -1.88 -12.92 14.35
N ARG A 145 -0.59 -13.22 14.21
CA ARG A 145 -0.06 -14.03 13.11
C ARG A 145 -0.61 -15.45 13.12
N ALA A 146 -0.78 -16.05 14.30
CA ALA A 146 -1.46 -17.33 14.47
C ALA A 146 -2.96 -17.25 14.11
N ALA A 147 -3.59 -16.09 14.27
CA ALA A 147 -4.92 -15.81 13.74
C ALA A 147 -4.91 -15.52 12.22
N GLY A 148 -3.77 -15.52 11.53
CA GLY A 148 -3.67 -15.25 10.10
C GLY A 148 -3.72 -13.76 9.75
N TYR A 149 -3.04 -12.93 10.55
CA TYR A 149 -2.68 -11.55 10.20
C TYR A 149 -1.28 -11.48 9.59
N THR A 150 -1.07 -10.54 8.67
CA THR A 150 0.29 -10.14 8.26
C THR A 150 0.83 -9.09 9.25
N THR A 151 2.05 -9.28 9.75
CA THR A 151 2.55 -8.50 10.90
C THR A 151 3.83 -7.70 10.59
N GLY A 152 3.88 -6.45 11.03
CA GLY A 152 5.00 -5.53 10.77
C GLY A 152 5.35 -4.64 11.95
N ILE A 153 6.65 -4.37 12.13
CA ILE A 153 7.18 -3.36 13.05
C ILE A 153 8.10 -2.41 12.31
N VAL A 154 7.90 -1.11 12.51
CA VAL A 154 8.77 -0.06 11.96
C VAL A 154 9.20 0.86 13.10
N GLY A 155 10.49 0.85 13.47
CA GLY A 155 11.06 1.71 14.50
C GLY A 155 11.93 0.99 15.54
N LYS A 156 11.83 1.42 16.81
CA LYS A 156 12.62 0.93 17.94
C LYS A 156 11.98 -0.32 18.57
N TRP A 157 12.71 -1.44 18.56
CA TRP A 157 12.27 -2.69 19.20
C TRP A 157 12.54 -2.69 20.72
N HIS A 158 13.81 -2.71 21.10
CA HIS A 158 14.32 -2.57 22.47
C HIS A 158 13.96 -3.68 23.47
N LEU A 159 13.58 -4.89 23.00
CA LEU A 159 13.34 -6.09 23.83
C LEU A 159 14.42 -7.18 23.73
N GLY A 160 15.45 -6.95 22.91
CA GLY A 160 16.65 -7.77 22.76
C GLY A 160 17.30 -7.49 21.40
N ASP A 161 18.63 -7.52 21.33
CA ASP A 161 19.40 -7.28 20.10
C ASP A 161 20.10 -8.55 19.56
N GLN A 162 20.12 -9.62 20.36
CA GLN A 162 20.63 -10.93 19.96
C GLN A 162 19.63 -11.64 19.02
N PRO A 163 20.07 -12.47 18.06
CA PRO A 163 19.23 -12.95 16.95
C PRO A 163 17.91 -13.60 17.38
N GLN A 164 17.94 -14.41 18.43
CA GLN A 164 16.78 -15.12 18.99
C GLN A 164 15.71 -14.22 19.63
N TRP A 165 15.97 -12.91 19.77
CA TRP A 165 15.03 -11.92 20.30
C TRP A 165 14.71 -10.79 19.33
N LEU A 166 15.20 -10.85 18.08
CA LEU A 166 14.80 -9.90 17.04
C LEU A 166 13.30 -10.04 16.75
N PRO A 167 12.60 -9.00 16.26
CA PRO A 167 11.14 -9.04 16.09
C PRO A 167 10.65 -10.19 15.19
N THR A 168 11.46 -10.59 14.21
CA THR A 168 11.22 -11.73 13.31
C THR A 168 11.21 -13.10 14.01
N ARG A 169 11.76 -13.18 15.23
CA ARG A 169 11.71 -14.33 16.14
C ARG A 169 10.69 -14.16 17.27
N GLN A 170 9.90 -13.09 17.21
CA GLN A 170 8.92 -12.67 18.21
C GLN A 170 7.60 -12.23 17.54
N GLY A 171 7.27 -12.90 16.43
CA GLY A 171 5.97 -12.83 15.77
C GLY A 171 5.85 -11.91 14.56
N PHE A 172 6.82 -11.08 14.23
CA PHE A 172 6.71 -10.13 13.12
C PHE A 172 7.19 -10.70 11.78
N ASP A 173 6.38 -10.61 10.72
CA ASP A 173 6.76 -10.97 9.35
C ASP A 173 7.68 -9.92 8.70
N TYR A 174 7.54 -8.65 9.10
CA TYR A 174 8.38 -7.54 8.65
C TYR A 174 8.96 -6.72 9.80
N TYR A 175 10.22 -6.31 9.67
CA TYR A 175 10.86 -5.35 10.56
C TYR A 175 11.73 -4.36 9.79
N TYR A 176 11.65 -3.07 10.15
CA TYR A 176 12.62 -2.04 9.77
C TYR A 176 12.91 -1.12 10.96
N GLY A 177 14.17 -0.87 11.33
CA GLY A 177 14.50 0.13 12.35
C GLY A 177 15.71 -0.21 13.23
N LEU A 178 15.61 0.11 14.53
CA LEU A 178 16.71 -0.02 15.49
C LEU A 178 16.38 -1.05 16.59
N PRO A 179 17.27 -2.02 16.87
CA PRO A 179 17.04 -3.01 17.92
C PRO A 179 17.07 -2.40 19.33
N TYR A 180 17.62 -1.19 19.48
CA TYR A 180 17.74 -0.43 20.72
C TYR A 180 17.63 1.08 20.49
N SER A 181 17.77 1.85 21.57
CA SER A 181 17.60 3.31 21.61
C SER A 181 18.64 4.09 20.78
N ASN A 182 18.27 5.24 20.22
CA ASN A 182 19.15 6.08 19.37
C ASN A 182 20.31 6.77 20.13
N ASP A 183 20.31 6.74 21.46
CA ASP A 183 21.45 7.16 22.28
C ASP A 183 22.51 6.06 22.47
N MET A 184 22.19 4.81 22.19
CA MET A 184 23.00 3.65 22.59
C MET A 184 24.08 3.29 21.55
N GLY A 185 25.02 4.22 21.32
CA GLY A 185 26.17 4.00 20.44
C GLY A 185 27.39 4.88 20.74
N PRO A 186 28.34 4.97 19.79
CA PRO A 186 29.55 5.77 19.94
C PRO A 186 29.20 7.26 19.99
N PRO A 187 29.76 8.05 20.93
CA PRO A 187 29.50 9.48 21.01
C PRO A 187 29.87 10.25 19.73
N SER A 188 30.85 9.76 18.97
CA SER A 188 31.25 10.30 17.65
C SER A 188 30.16 10.27 16.59
N ASP A 189 29.18 9.39 16.75
CA ASP A 189 28.13 9.13 15.74
C ASP A 189 26.88 10.01 16.00
N GLY A 190 27.02 11.02 16.86
CA GLY A 190 25.93 11.92 17.27
C GLY A 190 25.06 11.39 18.42
N THR A 191 25.22 10.13 18.81
CA THR A 191 24.39 9.45 19.84
C THR A 191 24.34 10.14 21.22
N ARG A 192 25.23 11.10 21.48
CA ARG A 192 25.32 11.85 22.75
C ARG A 192 25.25 13.38 22.56
N THR A 193 24.81 13.87 21.40
CA THR A 193 24.77 15.30 21.04
C THR A 193 23.57 15.61 20.17
N ASN A 194 22.80 16.66 20.48
CA ASN A 194 21.72 17.12 19.59
C ASN A 194 22.27 17.69 18.27
N LEU A 195 21.42 17.73 17.24
CA LEU A 195 21.69 18.40 15.98
C LEU A 195 22.23 19.84 16.16
N GLY A 196 23.17 20.24 15.30
CA GLY A 196 23.88 21.52 15.39
C GLY A 196 25.03 21.54 16.41
N THR A 197 25.12 20.56 17.32
CA THR A 197 26.31 20.34 18.15
C THR A 197 27.26 19.39 17.43
N ALA A 198 28.55 19.75 17.34
CA ALA A 198 29.56 18.85 16.78
C ALA A 198 29.76 17.63 17.70
N PRO A 199 29.68 16.38 17.19
CA PRO A 199 30.02 15.20 17.98
C PRO A 199 31.47 15.24 18.48
N PRO A 200 31.77 14.70 19.68
CA PRO A 200 33.14 14.54 20.14
C PRO A 200 33.94 13.61 19.21
N PRO A 201 35.28 13.76 19.14
CA PRO A 201 36.12 12.83 18.38
C PRO A 201 36.02 11.41 18.95
N ALA A 202 36.25 10.41 18.10
CA ALA A 202 36.24 9.00 18.50
C ALA A 202 37.24 8.75 19.64
N GLY A 203 36.74 8.20 20.75
CA GLY A 203 37.54 7.85 21.93
C GLY A 203 38.14 6.45 21.85
N ASP A 204 38.55 5.94 23.01
CA ASP A 204 38.93 4.53 23.19
C ASP A 204 37.75 3.61 22.82
N LEU A 205 37.90 2.84 21.74
CA LEU A 205 36.85 1.95 21.22
C LEU A 205 36.41 0.91 22.27
N ALA A 206 37.34 0.39 23.07
CA ALA A 206 37.04 -0.65 24.07
C ALA A 206 36.17 -0.15 25.23
N LYS A 207 36.00 1.17 25.37
CA LYS A 207 35.14 1.80 26.39
C LYS A 207 33.82 2.36 25.83
N GLN A 208 33.55 2.18 24.55
CA GLN A 208 32.34 2.68 23.88
C GLN A 208 31.28 1.59 23.71
N GLN A 209 30.03 2.03 23.57
CA GLN A 209 28.94 1.19 23.06
C GLN A 209 29.19 0.88 21.57
N PRO A 210 28.71 -0.27 21.06
CA PRO A 210 28.82 -0.59 19.63
C PRO A 210 28.03 0.42 18.76
N PRO A 211 28.39 0.57 17.47
CA PRO A 211 27.62 1.38 16.52
C PRO A 211 26.12 1.04 16.48
N LEU A 212 25.28 2.04 16.19
CA LEU A 212 23.85 1.87 15.95
C LEU A 212 23.60 1.16 14.60
N PRO A 213 22.95 -0.01 14.57
CA PRO A 213 22.54 -0.66 13.33
C PRO A 213 21.16 -0.19 12.90
N LEU A 214 21.04 0.36 11.70
CA LEU A 214 19.75 0.35 11.00
C LEU A 214 19.57 -1.04 10.40
N MET A 215 18.47 -1.70 10.73
CA MET A 215 18.16 -3.07 10.29
C MET A 215 16.92 -3.12 9.43
N ARG A 216 16.88 -4.08 8.49
CA ARG A 216 15.64 -4.62 7.92
C ARG A 216 15.64 -6.13 8.16
N ASN A 217 14.56 -6.64 8.75
CA ASN A 217 14.48 -8.02 9.24
C ASN A 217 15.72 -8.38 10.08
N GLU A 218 16.44 -9.46 9.76
CA GLU A 218 17.61 -9.92 10.52
C GLU A 218 18.94 -9.34 10.00
N GLN A 219 18.88 -8.31 9.16
CA GLN A 219 20.00 -7.82 8.36
C GLN A 219 20.31 -6.36 8.69
N VAL A 220 21.58 -6.05 8.98
CA VAL A 220 22.06 -4.68 9.15
C VAL A 220 22.21 -4.04 7.77
N LEU A 221 21.45 -2.98 7.51
CA LEU A 221 21.60 -2.15 6.31
C LEU A 221 22.90 -1.34 6.39
N HIS A 222 23.06 -0.55 7.46
CA HIS A 222 24.27 0.25 7.72
C HIS A 222 24.36 0.75 9.17
N ARG A 223 25.49 1.38 9.48
CA ARG A 223 25.75 2.15 10.71
C ARG A 223 25.07 3.52 10.62
N VAL A 224 24.19 3.84 11.58
CA VAL A 224 23.51 5.14 11.66
C VAL A 224 24.50 6.24 12.03
N LEU A 225 24.53 7.32 11.25
CA LEU A 225 25.30 8.55 11.50
C LEU A 225 24.35 9.75 11.75
N PRO A 226 24.86 10.96 12.10
CA PRO A 226 23.99 12.13 12.37
C PRO A 226 23.08 12.57 11.19
N VAL A 227 23.42 12.19 9.96
CA VAL A 227 22.56 12.41 8.78
C VAL A 227 21.41 11.39 8.73
N ASP A 228 21.66 10.15 9.12
CA ASP A 228 20.63 9.11 9.20
C ASP A 228 19.64 9.35 10.33
N GLN A 229 20.10 9.89 11.47
CA GLN A 229 19.19 10.25 12.58
C GLN A 229 18.14 11.28 12.13
N GLN A 230 18.52 12.27 11.31
CA GLN A 230 17.61 13.24 10.70
C GLN A 230 16.65 12.62 9.66
N ALA A 231 16.90 11.40 9.21
CA ALA A 231 16.06 10.68 8.26
C ALA A 231 15.22 9.56 8.91
N LEU A 232 15.28 9.37 10.24
CA LEU A 232 14.57 8.25 10.89
C LEU A 232 13.04 8.39 10.78
N VAL A 233 12.46 9.58 11.01
CA VAL A 233 10.99 9.72 10.95
C VAL A 233 10.48 9.59 9.52
N SER A 234 11.11 10.23 8.53
CA SER A 234 10.72 10.04 7.13
C SER A 234 10.86 8.59 6.69
N ARG A 235 12.02 7.94 6.89
CA ARG A 235 12.20 6.52 6.55
C ARG A 235 11.18 5.60 7.25
N TYR A 236 10.87 5.83 8.53
CA TYR A 236 9.83 5.06 9.23
C TYR A 236 8.43 5.33 8.68
N THR A 237 8.15 6.56 8.22
CA THR A 237 6.89 6.91 7.57
C THR A 237 6.78 6.21 6.22
N ASP A 238 7.80 6.30 5.38
CA ASP A 238 7.85 5.74 4.03
C ASP A 238 7.74 4.20 4.07
N GLU A 239 8.39 3.54 5.03
CA GLU A 239 8.31 2.09 5.27
C GLU A 239 6.95 1.65 5.83
N ALA A 240 6.38 2.40 6.78
CA ALA A 240 5.05 2.14 7.32
C ALA A 240 3.95 2.34 6.25
N VAL A 241 4.03 3.42 5.46
CA VAL A 241 3.19 3.66 4.29
C VAL A 241 3.35 2.50 3.31
N SER A 242 4.59 2.14 2.92
CA SER A 242 4.83 1.02 2.00
C SER A 242 4.22 -0.31 2.48
N PHE A 243 4.26 -0.59 3.79
CA PHE A 243 3.60 -1.75 4.39
C PHE A 243 2.07 -1.70 4.22
N LEU A 244 1.42 -0.55 4.47
CA LEU A 244 -0.01 -0.37 4.23
C LEU A 244 -0.37 -0.58 2.76
N TRP A 245 0.39 0.02 1.84
CA TRP A 245 0.20 -0.13 0.39
C TRP A 245 0.32 -1.58 -0.08
N GLN A 246 1.27 -2.32 0.48
CA GLN A 246 1.49 -3.72 0.18
C GLN A 246 0.39 -4.63 0.77
N TYR A 247 -0.06 -4.41 2.01
CA TYR A 247 -0.94 -5.36 2.72
C TYR A 247 -2.40 -4.92 2.89
N ARG A 248 -2.83 -3.79 2.32
CA ARG A 248 -4.21 -3.23 2.39
C ARG A 248 -5.39 -4.22 2.22
N ASP A 249 -5.19 -5.31 1.48
CA ASP A 249 -6.21 -6.31 1.11
C ASP A 249 -6.21 -7.53 2.07
N GLU A 250 -5.32 -7.53 3.06
CA GLU A 250 -5.11 -8.57 4.06
C GLU A 250 -5.25 -7.95 5.46
N PRO A 251 -5.79 -8.66 6.47
CA PRO A 251 -5.83 -8.14 7.83
C PRO A 251 -4.39 -8.03 8.38
N PHE A 252 -3.99 -6.83 8.80
CA PHE A 252 -2.62 -6.56 9.23
C PHE A 252 -2.49 -5.96 10.64
N PHE A 253 -1.32 -6.17 11.25
CA PHE A 253 -0.90 -5.48 12.48
C PHE A 253 0.42 -4.74 12.22
N LEU A 254 0.42 -3.42 12.43
CA LEU A 254 1.58 -2.54 12.26
C LEU A 254 1.94 -1.83 13.57
N TYR A 255 3.13 -2.09 14.10
CA TYR A 255 3.70 -1.38 15.24
C TYR A 255 4.70 -0.31 14.76
N LEU A 256 4.23 0.94 14.65
CA LEU A 256 5.03 2.10 14.26
C LEU A 256 5.65 2.75 15.51
N ALA A 257 6.86 2.32 15.84
CA ALA A 257 7.52 2.52 17.12
C ALA A 257 8.60 3.61 17.06
N HIS A 258 8.24 4.84 16.70
CA HIS A 258 9.19 5.94 16.49
C HIS A 258 10.19 6.13 17.65
N SER A 259 11.48 6.17 17.30
CA SER A 259 12.60 6.58 18.17
C SER A 259 12.72 8.11 18.34
N ALA A 260 11.75 8.86 17.81
CA ALA A 260 11.77 10.31 17.76
C ALA A 260 11.38 10.92 19.12
N VAL A 261 11.83 12.15 19.35
CA VAL A 261 11.75 12.95 20.59
C VAL A 261 12.57 12.41 21.77
N HIS A 262 13.02 11.16 21.73
CA HIS A 262 14.09 10.63 22.59
C HIS A 262 15.44 11.28 22.25
N PHE A 263 16.18 11.75 23.27
CA PHE A 263 17.51 12.31 23.09
C PHE A 263 18.50 11.28 22.50
N PRO A 264 19.38 11.63 21.55
CA PRO A 264 19.63 12.97 21.00
C PRO A 264 18.62 13.42 19.94
N LEU A 265 18.35 14.73 19.89
CA LEU A 265 17.33 15.32 19.04
C LEU A 265 17.84 15.61 17.62
N TYR A 266 17.19 14.98 16.64
CA TYR A 266 17.51 15.08 15.21
C TYR A 266 16.25 15.19 14.32
N PRO A 267 15.48 16.29 14.40
CA PRO A 267 14.44 16.59 13.41
C PRO A 267 15.03 16.84 12.02
N SER A 268 14.31 16.46 10.96
CA SER A 268 14.76 16.67 9.58
C SER A 268 14.74 18.15 9.15
N ASP A 269 15.51 18.48 8.12
CA ASP A 269 15.61 19.81 7.49
C ASP A 269 14.27 20.52 7.26
N ARG A 270 13.20 19.77 7.01
CA ARG A 270 11.84 20.30 6.77
C ARG A 270 11.20 20.92 8.01
N PHE A 271 11.54 20.46 9.21
CA PHE A 271 10.87 20.83 10.47
C PHE A 271 11.72 21.70 11.39
N ARG A 272 13.01 21.90 11.11
CA ARG A 272 13.91 22.69 11.99
C ARG A 272 13.46 24.15 12.09
N GLY A 273 13.23 24.63 13.31
CA GLY A 273 12.75 25.98 13.59
C GLY A 273 11.27 26.21 13.27
N THR A 274 10.47 25.15 13.16
CA THR A 274 9.00 25.27 12.99
C THR A 274 8.25 25.35 14.32
N SER A 275 8.92 25.05 15.44
CA SER A 275 8.33 25.01 16.77
C SER A 275 8.94 26.00 17.77
N GLU A 276 8.10 26.47 18.70
CA GLU A 276 8.54 27.35 19.79
C GLU A 276 9.37 26.60 20.86
N ASN A 277 9.24 25.26 20.93
CA ASN A 277 10.02 24.37 21.79
C ASN A 277 11.30 23.80 21.10
N GLY A 278 11.84 24.52 20.11
CA GLY A 278 13.09 24.20 19.42
C GLY A 278 13.15 22.77 18.86
N LEU A 279 14.34 22.16 18.83
CA LEU A 279 14.57 20.82 18.25
C LEU A 279 13.68 19.71 18.80
N PHE A 280 13.17 19.84 20.03
CA PHE A 280 12.22 18.88 20.58
C PHE A 280 10.85 19.07 19.94
N GLY A 281 10.31 20.30 19.98
CA GLY A 281 9.03 20.64 19.36
C GLY A 281 9.03 20.42 17.85
N ASP A 282 10.13 20.75 17.16
CA ASP A 282 10.32 20.49 15.73
C ASP A 282 10.12 18.99 15.42
N TRP A 283 10.67 18.10 16.26
CA TRP A 283 10.56 16.65 16.07
C TRP A 283 9.17 16.11 16.46
N VAL A 284 8.47 16.74 17.40
CA VAL A 284 7.04 16.46 17.67
C VAL A 284 6.18 16.84 16.46
N GLN A 285 6.44 17.98 15.79
CA GLN A 285 5.72 18.35 14.56
C GLN A 285 6.01 17.39 13.40
N GLU A 286 7.22 16.85 13.32
CA GLU A 286 7.58 15.83 12.33
C GLU A 286 6.87 14.48 12.59
N VAL A 287 6.72 14.08 13.86
CA VAL A 287 5.91 12.91 14.23
C VAL A 287 4.41 13.13 13.96
N ASP A 288 3.88 14.34 14.19
CA ASP A 288 2.50 14.67 13.81
C ASP A 288 2.28 14.60 12.30
N TRP A 289 3.24 15.07 11.48
CA TRP A 289 3.19 14.85 10.04
C TRP A 289 3.22 13.37 9.66
N SER A 290 4.04 12.55 10.34
CA SER A 290 4.08 11.09 10.11
C SER A 290 2.71 10.44 10.37
N VAL A 291 2.08 10.76 11.51
CA VAL A 291 0.69 10.38 11.80
C VAL A 291 -0.24 10.87 10.68
N GLY A 292 -0.07 12.11 10.22
CA GLY A 292 -0.77 12.68 9.09
C GLY A 292 -0.69 11.83 7.81
N GLN A 293 0.48 11.28 7.48
CA GLN A 293 0.65 10.39 6.31
C GLN A 293 -0.02 9.03 6.52
N ILE A 294 0.13 8.39 7.68
CA ILE A 294 -0.56 7.12 7.99
C ILE A 294 -2.08 7.30 7.85
N MET A 295 -2.63 8.32 8.49
CA MET A 295 -4.06 8.61 8.48
C MET A 295 -4.57 9.09 7.11
N GLN A 296 -3.71 9.67 6.26
CA GLN A 296 -4.03 9.96 4.87
C GLN A 296 -4.03 8.69 4.03
N THR A 297 -3.02 7.82 4.15
CA THR A 297 -2.90 6.57 3.41
C THR A 297 -4.06 5.62 3.71
N LEU A 298 -4.53 5.48 4.96
CA LEU A 298 -5.72 4.66 5.26
C LEU A 298 -6.97 5.11 4.48
N ARG A 299 -7.19 6.43 4.36
CA ARG A 299 -8.30 7.02 3.60
C ARG A 299 -8.11 6.95 2.08
N GLN A 300 -6.87 7.05 1.59
CA GLN A 300 -6.57 6.85 0.16
C GLN A 300 -6.81 5.40 -0.27
N LEU A 301 -6.53 4.46 0.63
CA LEU A 301 -6.67 3.02 0.40
C LEU A 301 -8.08 2.48 0.63
N ASP A 302 -9.02 3.31 1.13
CA ASP A 302 -10.40 2.95 1.49
C ASP A 302 -10.46 1.80 2.51
N ILE A 303 -9.70 1.96 3.62
CA ILE A 303 -9.58 0.96 4.70
C ILE A 303 -9.64 1.55 6.12
N ASP A 304 -9.92 2.84 6.29
CA ASP A 304 -10.05 3.42 7.64
C ASP A 304 -11.31 2.97 8.39
N ASP A 305 -12.39 2.69 7.67
CA ASP A 305 -13.63 2.07 8.18
C ASP A 305 -13.40 0.76 8.96
N ARG A 306 -12.30 0.06 8.64
CA ARG A 306 -11.88 -1.23 9.21
C ARG A 306 -10.54 -1.19 9.94
N THR A 307 -9.99 -0.01 10.26
CA THR A 307 -8.66 0.10 10.90
C THR A 307 -8.69 0.80 12.26
N LEU A 308 -8.37 0.06 13.31
CA LEU A 308 -8.11 0.62 14.65
C LEU A 308 -6.70 1.21 14.72
N VAL A 309 -6.61 2.51 14.93
CA VAL A 309 -5.35 3.23 15.16
C VAL A 309 -5.27 3.70 16.61
N ILE A 310 -4.19 3.32 17.30
CA ILE A 310 -3.89 3.78 18.67
C ILE A 310 -2.57 4.55 18.64
N PHE A 311 -2.61 5.84 18.98
CA PHE A 311 -1.44 6.67 19.21
C PHE A 311 -1.12 6.71 20.72
N THR A 312 0.14 6.53 21.11
CA THR A 312 0.59 6.56 22.51
C THR A 312 2.10 6.85 22.64
N SER A 313 2.64 6.83 23.87
CA SER A 313 4.06 7.02 24.20
C SER A 313 4.53 5.92 25.15
N ASP A 314 5.79 5.47 25.05
CA ASP A 314 6.28 4.35 25.85
C ASP A 314 6.62 4.69 27.30
N ASN A 315 6.83 5.96 27.63
CA ASN A 315 6.98 6.45 29.00
C ASN A 315 6.71 7.97 29.08
N GLY A 316 6.43 8.49 30.29
CA GLY A 316 6.35 9.94 30.50
C GLY A 316 7.65 10.66 30.14
N GLY A 317 7.55 11.87 29.61
CA GLY A 317 8.63 12.51 28.83
C GLY A 317 9.85 12.95 29.64
N GLN A 318 10.98 13.11 28.94
CA GLN A 318 12.25 13.56 29.53
C GLN A 318 12.38 15.09 29.53
N THR A 319 11.91 15.72 30.61
CA THR A 319 11.86 17.19 30.76
C THR A 319 13.22 17.90 30.66
N ARG A 320 14.33 17.19 30.86
CA ARG A 320 15.70 17.72 30.64
C ARG A 320 16.03 17.97 29.16
N HIS A 321 15.22 17.48 28.24
CA HIS A 321 15.45 17.55 26.79
C HIS A 321 14.29 18.18 26.01
N GLY A 322 13.39 18.89 26.70
CA GLY A 322 12.32 19.71 26.08
C GLY A 322 10.90 19.17 26.28
N ALA A 323 10.75 17.91 26.69
CA ALA A 323 9.44 17.30 26.92
C ALA A 323 8.65 17.97 28.05
N ASN A 324 7.32 17.99 27.92
CA ASN A 324 6.39 18.56 28.87
C ASN A 324 5.41 17.51 29.39
N ASN A 325 5.39 17.28 30.71
CA ASN A 325 4.44 16.37 31.36
C ASN A 325 3.25 17.07 32.03
N ALA A 326 3.17 18.40 31.98
CA ALA A 326 2.11 19.16 32.65
C ALA A 326 0.70 18.71 32.19
N PRO A 327 -0.29 18.62 33.09
CA PRO A 327 -0.27 19.03 34.50
C PRO A 327 0.38 18.00 35.45
N LEU A 328 0.87 16.86 34.95
CA LEU A 328 1.37 15.77 35.78
C LEU A 328 2.76 16.07 36.37
N ARG A 329 3.00 15.57 37.58
CA ARG A 329 4.30 15.68 38.26
C ARG A 329 5.28 14.61 37.79
N GLY A 330 6.56 14.97 37.71
CA GLY A 330 7.64 14.03 37.39
C GLY A 330 7.99 13.92 35.91
N ALA A 331 8.74 12.87 35.58
CA ALA A 331 9.35 12.62 34.27
C ALA A 331 9.78 11.15 34.14
N LYS A 332 10.27 10.77 32.95
CA LYS A 332 10.93 9.48 32.67
C LYS A 332 11.79 8.97 33.83
N GLY A 333 11.66 7.69 34.15
CA GLY A 333 12.40 7.00 35.18
C GLY A 333 11.88 7.25 36.61
N SER A 334 10.64 7.75 36.76
CA SER A 334 9.96 7.94 38.05
C SER A 334 8.50 7.46 38.03
N THR A 335 7.93 7.21 39.21
CA THR A 335 6.58 6.65 39.42
C THR A 335 5.51 7.70 39.79
N TRP A 336 5.88 8.98 39.78
CA TRP A 336 4.93 10.09 39.66
C TRP A 336 4.14 9.96 38.34
N GLU A 337 2.94 10.54 38.26
CA GLU A 337 2.05 10.39 37.10
C GLU A 337 2.76 10.75 35.79
N GLY A 338 3.50 11.86 35.75
CA GLY A 338 4.25 12.32 34.58
C GLY A 338 5.49 11.49 34.21
N GLY A 339 5.73 10.36 34.89
CA GLY A 339 6.70 9.34 34.48
C GLY A 339 6.07 8.11 33.81
N VAL A 340 4.79 7.83 34.03
CA VAL A 340 4.12 6.58 33.60
C VAL A 340 2.79 6.78 32.87
N ARG A 341 2.12 7.92 33.03
CA ARG A 341 0.82 8.22 32.40
C ARG A 341 1.08 8.96 31.10
N VAL A 342 0.56 8.43 29.99
CA VAL A 342 1.02 8.77 28.64
C VAL A 342 -0.12 9.23 27.73
N PRO A 343 0.10 10.21 26.85
CA PRO A 343 -0.96 10.80 26.04
C PRO A 343 -1.42 9.79 25.00
N THR A 344 -2.66 9.32 25.10
CA THR A 344 -3.14 8.17 24.31
C THR A 344 -4.44 8.48 23.58
N ILE A 345 -4.51 8.20 22.28
CA ILE A 345 -5.69 8.45 21.42
C ILE A 345 -6.02 7.14 20.70
N ALA A 346 -7.25 6.67 20.85
CA ALA A 346 -7.80 5.56 20.06
C ALA A 346 -8.75 6.13 19.00
N TRP A 347 -8.63 5.65 17.77
CA TRP A 347 -9.41 6.12 16.62
C TRP A 347 -9.79 4.92 15.74
N TRP A 348 -11.07 4.86 15.40
CA TRP A 348 -11.64 3.94 14.41
C TRP A 348 -13.01 4.54 14.05
N PRO A 349 -13.20 5.08 12.82
CA PRO A 349 -14.46 5.67 12.39
C PRO A 349 -15.66 4.76 12.63
N GLU A 350 -16.80 5.37 12.97
CA GLU A 350 -18.09 4.75 13.30
C GLU A 350 -18.12 3.79 14.52
N HIS A 351 -16.99 3.22 14.91
CA HIS A 351 -16.84 2.27 16.02
C HIS A 351 -16.46 2.95 17.34
N ILE A 352 -15.56 3.94 17.31
CA ILE A 352 -15.12 4.69 18.50
C ILE A 352 -15.83 6.06 18.52
N PRO A 353 -16.47 6.45 19.65
CA PRO A 353 -17.24 7.70 19.72
C PRO A 353 -16.33 8.93 19.66
N ALA A 354 -16.43 9.65 18.55
CA ALA A 354 -15.64 10.83 18.21
C ALA A 354 -15.75 11.98 19.23
N ASN A 355 -14.66 12.72 19.42
CA ASN A 355 -14.51 13.85 20.34
C ASN A 355 -14.86 13.50 21.81
N THR A 356 -14.57 12.26 22.25
CA THR A 356 -14.81 11.83 23.64
C THR A 356 -13.51 11.55 24.41
N SER A 357 -13.66 11.22 25.69
CA SER A 357 -12.55 10.76 26.54
C SER A 357 -13.00 9.67 27.52
N SER A 358 -12.06 8.83 27.92
CA SER A 358 -12.23 7.82 28.98
C SER A 358 -11.29 8.12 30.15
N PRO A 359 -11.80 8.23 31.39
CA PRO A 359 -10.99 8.42 32.60
C PRO A 359 -10.51 7.10 33.22
N GLU A 360 -10.95 5.96 32.69
CA GLU A 360 -10.73 4.62 33.26
C GLU A 360 -9.25 4.22 33.28
N ILE A 361 -8.86 3.48 34.32
CA ILE A 361 -7.49 2.97 34.48
C ILE A 361 -7.27 1.88 33.42
N MET A 362 -6.41 2.16 32.46
CA MET A 362 -6.00 1.25 31.39
C MET A 362 -4.47 1.33 31.20
N GLY A 363 -3.86 0.40 30.49
CA GLY A 363 -2.44 0.49 30.18
C GLY A 363 -1.98 -0.34 29.00
N MET A 364 -0.67 -0.25 28.72
CA MET A 364 -0.02 -0.95 27.60
C MET A 364 -0.37 -2.45 27.54
N PHE A 365 -0.49 -3.10 28.70
CA PHE A 365 -0.83 -4.52 28.81
C PHE A 365 -2.26 -4.86 28.32
N ASP A 366 -3.17 -3.90 28.22
CA ASP A 366 -4.54 -4.15 27.74
C ASP A 366 -4.61 -4.30 26.22
N LEU A 367 -3.59 -3.82 25.50
CA LEU A 367 -3.59 -3.81 24.03
C LEU A 367 -3.51 -5.24 23.45
N MET A 368 -2.66 -6.11 23.99
CA MET A 368 -2.58 -7.52 23.55
C MET A 368 -3.93 -8.26 23.65
N PRO A 369 -4.57 -8.41 24.83
CA PRO A 369 -5.81 -9.17 24.93
C PRO A 369 -6.99 -8.53 24.20
N THR A 370 -7.00 -7.21 24.00
CA THR A 370 -8.03 -6.50 23.23
C THR A 370 -7.89 -6.78 21.73
N LEU A 371 -6.70 -6.54 21.15
CA LEU A 371 -6.47 -6.66 19.71
C LEU A 371 -6.50 -8.13 19.25
N VAL A 372 -5.94 -9.05 20.05
CA VAL A 372 -6.00 -10.50 19.75
C VAL A 372 -7.44 -10.99 19.66
N LYS A 373 -8.33 -10.55 20.55
CA LYS A 373 -9.77 -10.87 20.47
C LYS A 373 -10.45 -10.27 19.24
N LEU A 374 -10.20 -8.98 18.97
CA LEU A 374 -10.79 -8.28 17.81
C LEU A 374 -10.38 -8.92 16.47
N GLY A 375 -9.18 -9.53 16.40
CA GLY A 375 -8.73 -10.29 15.22
C GLY A 375 -9.23 -11.73 15.13
N GLY A 376 -10.10 -12.17 16.06
CA GLY A 376 -10.57 -13.56 16.15
C GLY A 376 -9.55 -14.55 16.72
N GLY A 377 -8.44 -14.06 17.29
CA GLY A 377 -7.41 -14.85 17.95
C GLY A 377 -7.79 -15.26 19.38
N THR A 378 -6.99 -16.15 19.97
CA THR A 378 -7.18 -16.63 21.34
C THR A 378 -6.10 -16.10 22.27
N VAL A 379 -6.50 -15.43 23.35
CA VAL A 379 -5.60 -15.00 24.44
C VAL A 379 -5.18 -16.24 25.26
N PRO A 380 -3.88 -16.44 25.54
CA PRO A 380 -3.40 -17.62 26.26
C PRO A 380 -3.94 -17.71 27.70
N ASN A 381 -4.23 -18.94 28.14
CA ASN A 381 -4.77 -19.26 29.48
C ASN A 381 -3.87 -20.22 30.29
N ASP A 382 -2.69 -20.56 29.76
CA ASP A 382 -1.64 -21.35 30.42
C ASP A 382 -0.79 -20.51 31.40
N ARG A 383 -0.94 -19.18 31.33
CA ARG A 383 -0.12 -18.18 32.04
C ARG A 383 -0.96 -17.00 32.50
N THR A 384 -0.49 -16.28 33.52
CA THR A 384 -1.07 -14.98 33.88
C THR A 384 -0.80 -13.95 32.79
N ILE A 385 -1.87 -13.44 32.21
CA ILE A 385 -1.95 -12.18 31.45
C ILE A 385 -2.60 -11.16 32.39
N ASP A 386 -1.96 -10.00 32.60
CA ASP A 386 -2.45 -8.98 33.53
C ASP A 386 -3.50 -8.07 32.89
N GLY A 387 -3.36 -7.83 31.58
CA GLY A 387 -4.25 -6.98 30.81
C GLY A 387 -5.67 -7.52 30.66
N ARG A 388 -6.59 -6.60 30.37
CA ARG A 388 -7.99 -6.86 30.08
C ARG A 388 -8.33 -6.44 28.66
N ASP A 389 -9.44 -7.00 28.20
CA ASP A 389 -10.13 -6.52 27.00
C ASP A 389 -10.80 -5.18 27.30
N ILE A 390 -10.29 -4.11 26.70
CA ILE A 390 -10.77 -2.73 26.89
C ILE A 390 -11.64 -2.23 25.74
N TRP A 391 -12.03 -3.12 24.80
CA TRP A 391 -12.89 -2.73 23.67
C TRP A 391 -14.20 -2.04 24.11
N PRO A 392 -14.88 -2.42 25.22
CA PRO A 392 -16.03 -1.67 25.73
C PRO A 392 -15.68 -0.23 26.14
N GLN A 393 -14.52 -0.01 26.75
CA GLN A 393 -14.08 1.34 27.17
C GLN A 393 -13.62 2.20 25.98
N LEU A 394 -13.14 1.59 24.89
CA LEU A 394 -12.82 2.26 23.63
C LEU A 394 -14.11 2.65 22.86
N THR A 395 -15.10 1.76 22.78
CA THR A 395 -16.40 2.02 22.13
C THR A 395 -17.36 2.87 22.97
N GLY A 396 -17.09 3.02 24.27
CA GLY A 396 -17.89 3.84 25.18
C GLY A 396 -19.11 3.13 25.78
N ASP A 397 -19.11 1.80 25.83
CA ASP A 397 -20.10 1.02 26.57
C ASP A 397 -19.93 1.20 28.08
N ASN A 398 -20.72 2.11 28.65
CA ASN A 398 -20.76 2.39 30.08
C ASN A 398 -21.49 1.30 30.91
N SER A 399 -21.95 0.20 30.29
CA SER A 399 -22.52 -0.96 30.99
C SER A 399 -21.49 -2.04 31.31
N ALA A 400 -20.35 -2.03 30.62
CA ALA A 400 -19.25 -2.95 30.88
C ALA A 400 -18.52 -2.62 32.19
N PRO A 401 -18.04 -3.62 32.95
CA PRO A 401 -17.19 -3.38 34.12
C PRO A 401 -15.92 -2.60 33.77
N VAL A 402 -15.47 -1.73 34.68
CA VAL A 402 -14.15 -1.08 34.55
C VAL A 402 -13.05 -2.16 34.49
N PRO A 403 -12.03 -2.01 33.62
CA PRO A 403 -11.06 -3.07 33.38
C PRO A 403 -10.12 -3.26 34.60
N HIS A 404 -9.72 -2.17 35.24
CA HIS A 404 -8.87 -2.17 36.42
C HIS A 404 -9.38 -1.17 37.46
N ASP A 405 -9.58 -1.65 38.69
CA ASP A 405 -9.77 -0.78 39.87
C ASP A 405 -8.41 -0.39 40.50
N VAL A 406 -7.38 -1.23 40.33
CA VAL A 406 -6.06 -1.11 40.98
C VAL A 406 -4.93 -1.08 39.95
N PHE A 407 -3.95 -0.19 40.13
CA PHE A 407 -2.72 -0.12 39.31
C PHE A 407 -1.44 -0.10 40.16
N TYR A 408 -0.41 -0.83 39.73
CA TYR A 408 0.84 -1.05 40.46
C TYR A 408 2.03 -0.34 39.79
N TYR A 409 2.62 0.65 40.46
CA TYR A 409 3.70 1.48 39.91
C TYR A 409 5.07 0.87 40.20
N PHE A 410 5.55 0.02 39.30
CA PHE A 410 6.88 -0.58 39.38
C PHE A 410 7.96 0.32 38.78
N ARG A 411 9.12 0.38 39.46
CA ARG A 411 10.36 0.95 38.95
C ARG A 411 11.45 -0.11 38.95
N GLY A 412 11.69 -0.69 37.77
CA GLY A 412 12.50 -1.89 37.65
C GLY A 412 11.91 -3.03 38.46
N LEU A 413 12.61 -3.45 39.51
CA LEU A 413 12.20 -4.55 40.39
C LEU A 413 11.42 -4.13 41.65
N ASN A 414 11.18 -2.84 41.89
CA ASN A 414 10.56 -2.37 43.14
C ASN A 414 9.18 -1.76 42.89
N LEU A 415 8.19 -2.06 43.73
CA LEU A 415 6.90 -1.39 43.76
C LEU A 415 7.05 -0.08 44.56
N GLU A 416 6.96 1.08 43.89
CA GLU A 416 7.11 2.38 44.57
C GLU A 416 5.75 2.99 44.96
N ALA A 417 4.68 2.74 44.20
CA ALA A 417 3.34 3.26 44.49
C ALA A 417 2.20 2.30 44.07
N VAL A 418 1.00 2.50 44.63
CA VAL A 418 -0.25 1.81 44.24
C VAL A 418 -1.37 2.83 44.08
N ARG A 419 -2.18 2.71 43.02
CA ARG A 419 -3.44 3.44 42.81
C ARG A 419 -4.62 2.51 42.98
N GLN A 420 -5.71 2.96 43.62
CA GLN A 420 -7.04 2.36 43.55
C GLN A 420 -8.08 3.46 43.33
N GLY A 421 -8.90 3.35 42.29
CA GLY A 421 -9.84 4.42 41.91
C GLY A 421 -9.13 5.77 41.74
N ASP A 422 -9.50 6.78 42.52
CA ASP A 422 -8.83 8.10 42.54
C ASP A 422 -7.57 8.16 43.42
N TRP A 423 -7.38 7.19 44.33
CA TRP A 423 -6.39 7.30 45.40
C TRP A 423 -5.06 6.67 45.02
N LYS A 424 -3.96 7.43 45.13
CA LYS A 424 -2.59 6.94 44.86
C LYS A 424 -1.69 7.13 46.07
N LEU A 425 -1.07 6.04 46.54
CA LEU A 425 -0.13 6.03 47.66
C LEU A 425 1.28 5.69 47.18
N HIS A 426 2.23 6.60 47.42
CA HIS A 426 3.67 6.34 47.34
C HIS A 426 4.11 5.61 48.62
N LEU A 427 4.52 4.34 48.47
CA LEU A 427 4.66 3.39 49.59
C LEU A 427 5.81 3.73 50.53
N LYS A 428 6.94 4.19 49.96
CA LYS A 428 8.18 4.48 50.67
C LYS A 428 8.01 5.62 51.68
N ASP A 429 7.65 6.80 51.18
CA ASP A 429 7.55 8.03 51.97
C ASP A 429 6.12 8.24 52.53
N GLY A 430 5.18 7.35 52.20
CA GLY A 430 3.81 7.30 52.74
C GLY A 430 2.87 8.41 52.25
N GLN A 431 3.16 9.00 51.09
CA GLN A 431 2.43 10.16 50.56
C GLN A 431 1.19 9.71 49.76
N LEU A 432 0.02 10.21 50.14
CA LEU A 432 -1.27 9.87 49.55
C LEU A 432 -1.83 11.08 48.79
N TYR A 433 -2.26 10.84 47.55
CA TYR A 433 -2.85 11.83 46.67
C TYR A 433 -4.21 11.36 46.16
N ASN A 434 -5.10 12.30 45.86
CA ASN A 434 -6.40 12.06 45.22
C ASN A 434 -6.36 12.64 43.80
N LEU A 435 -6.24 11.79 42.78
CA LEU A 435 -5.89 12.19 41.41
C LEU A 435 -7.03 12.84 40.62
N SER A 436 -8.29 12.78 41.10
CA SER A 436 -9.41 13.49 40.48
C SER A 436 -9.48 14.97 40.90
N ASN A 437 -8.93 15.33 42.06
CA ASN A 437 -8.79 16.71 42.52
C ASN A 437 -7.35 17.26 42.36
N ASP A 438 -6.33 16.42 42.54
CA ASP A 438 -4.90 16.75 42.51
C ASP A 438 -4.13 15.77 41.59
N ILE A 439 -4.38 15.88 40.28
CA ILE A 439 -3.65 15.14 39.24
C ILE A 439 -2.15 15.49 39.18
N GLY A 440 -1.75 16.59 39.83
CA GLY A 440 -0.37 17.05 39.94
C GLY A 440 0.40 16.47 41.13
N GLU A 441 -0.23 15.60 41.95
CA GLU A 441 0.38 15.01 43.16
C GLU A 441 1.09 16.07 44.02
N SER A 442 0.41 17.18 44.29
CA SER A 442 0.92 18.37 44.96
C SER A 442 0.56 18.43 46.46
N GLU A 443 -0.58 17.90 46.88
CA GLU A 443 -1.08 17.95 48.26
C GLU A 443 -1.18 16.56 48.90
N ASN A 444 -0.31 16.28 49.88
CA ASN A 444 -0.26 14.98 50.55
C ASN A 444 -1.29 14.90 51.70
N VAL A 445 -2.41 14.23 51.45
CA VAL A 445 -3.54 14.08 52.39
C VAL A 445 -3.50 12.79 53.23
N ALA A 446 -2.34 12.12 53.31
CA ALA A 446 -2.18 10.84 54.02
C ALA A 446 -2.56 10.88 55.51
N GLY A 447 -2.38 12.04 56.17
CA GLY A 447 -2.75 12.23 57.58
C GLY A 447 -4.27 12.33 57.81
N GLU A 448 -5.03 12.70 56.78
CA GLU A 448 -6.48 12.91 56.84
C GLU A 448 -7.26 11.64 56.43
N HIS A 449 -6.62 10.76 55.65
CA HIS A 449 -7.21 9.49 55.17
C HIS A 449 -6.39 8.25 55.57
N PRO A 450 -6.04 8.04 56.86
CA PRO A 450 -5.20 6.91 57.29
C PRO A 450 -5.81 5.53 56.94
N GLN A 451 -7.14 5.43 56.85
CA GLN A 451 -7.85 4.23 56.38
C GLN A 451 -7.53 3.89 54.91
N VAL A 452 -7.40 4.90 54.04
CA VAL A 452 -7.04 4.71 52.61
C VAL A 452 -5.56 4.31 52.50
N VAL A 453 -4.70 4.90 53.34
CA VAL A 453 -3.29 4.47 53.44
C VAL A 453 -3.18 3.00 53.87
N ALA A 454 -4.00 2.55 54.83
CA ALA A 454 -4.01 1.17 55.27
C ALA A 454 -4.47 0.20 54.16
N GLN A 455 -5.55 0.55 53.44
CA GLN A 455 -6.11 -0.18 52.31
C GLN A 455 -5.11 -0.31 51.14
N LEU A 456 -4.48 0.79 50.71
CA LEU A 456 -3.49 0.75 49.63
C LEU A 456 -2.21 0.01 50.04
N ARG A 457 -1.82 0.02 51.33
CA ARG A 457 -0.74 -0.83 51.85
C ARG A 457 -1.13 -2.31 51.92
N GLU A 458 -2.41 -2.65 52.00
CA GLU A 458 -2.87 -4.04 51.92
C GLU A 458 -2.83 -4.56 50.48
N LEU A 459 -3.31 -3.76 49.51
CA LEU A 459 -3.14 -4.05 48.09
C LEU A 459 -1.67 -4.16 47.67
N ALA A 460 -0.78 -3.34 48.25
CA ALA A 460 0.67 -3.47 48.06
C ALA A 460 1.20 -4.81 48.59
N ARG A 461 0.80 -5.24 49.80
CA ARG A 461 1.19 -6.55 50.35
C ARG A 461 0.64 -7.73 49.53
N ALA A 462 -0.51 -7.58 48.89
CA ALA A 462 -1.08 -8.65 48.05
C ALA A 462 -0.18 -9.03 46.87
N ILE A 463 0.65 -8.11 46.36
CA ILE A 463 1.58 -8.39 45.26
C ILE A 463 2.77 -9.27 45.68
N GLU A 464 3.04 -9.39 46.99
CA GLU A 464 4.23 -10.09 47.50
C GLU A 464 4.24 -11.58 47.13
N GLY A 465 3.06 -12.21 47.09
CA GLY A 465 2.86 -13.58 46.65
C GLY A 465 2.84 -13.78 45.12
N ASP A 466 3.05 -12.71 44.34
CA ASP A 466 3.02 -12.73 42.87
C ASP A 466 4.27 -12.05 42.29
N LEU A 467 4.24 -10.74 42.00
CA LEU A 467 5.40 -10.04 41.43
C LEU A 467 6.44 -9.63 42.47
N GLY A 468 6.13 -9.64 43.76
CA GLY A 468 7.01 -9.18 44.85
C GLY A 468 7.03 -7.65 44.98
N MET A 469 7.11 -7.13 46.21
CA MET A 469 7.29 -5.69 46.46
C MET A 469 8.71 -5.22 46.13
N GLU A 470 9.72 -6.04 46.43
CA GLU A 470 11.13 -5.83 46.08
C GLU A 470 11.67 -7.07 45.33
N GLY A 471 12.73 -6.92 44.53
CA GLY A 471 13.36 -8.05 43.83
C GLY A 471 12.43 -8.72 42.80
N ARG A 472 12.44 -10.06 42.71
CA ARG A 472 11.54 -10.84 41.83
C ARG A 472 10.67 -11.76 42.68
N GLY A 473 9.35 -11.62 42.59
CA GLY A 473 8.39 -12.54 43.20
C GLY A 473 8.19 -13.82 42.38
N PRO A 474 7.45 -14.81 42.91
CA PRO A 474 7.26 -16.13 42.28
C PRO A 474 6.50 -16.10 40.95
N GLY A 475 5.71 -15.06 40.69
CA GLY A 475 4.99 -14.84 39.43
C GLY A 475 5.81 -14.15 38.33
N CYS A 476 7.06 -13.77 38.61
CA CYS A 476 8.01 -13.29 37.60
C CYS A 476 8.56 -14.46 36.77
N ARG A 477 8.35 -14.42 35.46
CA ARG A 477 8.85 -15.42 34.49
C ARG A 477 10.35 -15.19 34.19
N PRO A 478 11.09 -16.22 33.72
CA PRO A 478 12.52 -16.07 33.42
C PRO A 478 12.77 -15.07 32.29
N LEU A 479 13.92 -14.38 32.35
CA LEU A 479 14.43 -13.65 31.19
C LEU A 479 14.98 -14.64 30.16
N GLY A 480 14.83 -14.32 28.87
CA GLY A 480 15.62 -14.98 27.84
C GLY A 480 17.10 -14.76 28.12
N LYS A 481 17.93 -15.79 27.85
CA LYS A 481 19.40 -15.71 27.96
C LYS A 481 20.10 -16.09 26.67
N ALA A 482 21.24 -15.46 26.40
CA ALA A 482 22.16 -15.84 25.34
C ALA A 482 23.37 -16.58 25.94
N ASP A 483 23.82 -17.66 25.31
CA ASP A 483 25.05 -18.35 25.72
C ASP A 483 26.30 -17.50 25.43
N GLU A 484 26.30 -16.80 24.29
CA GLU A 484 27.28 -15.78 23.92
C GLU A 484 26.56 -14.54 23.39
N ALA A 485 26.72 -13.41 24.07
CA ALA A 485 26.18 -12.12 23.65
C ALA A 485 27.19 -11.31 22.85
N PHE A 486 26.76 -10.62 21.80
CA PHE A 486 27.63 -9.85 20.92
C PHE A 486 26.94 -8.62 20.33
N ALA A 487 27.73 -7.59 19.99
CA ALA A 487 27.19 -6.49 19.20
C ALA A 487 26.84 -6.92 17.76
N VAL A 488 25.69 -6.42 17.31
CA VAL A 488 25.18 -6.49 15.93
C VAL A 488 26.18 -5.90 14.93
N ILE A 489 26.72 -4.71 15.23
CA ILE A 489 27.92 -4.13 14.60
C ILE A 489 29.01 -4.05 15.66
N ALA A 490 30.18 -4.65 15.42
CA ALA A 490 31.30 -4.57 16.34
C ALA A 490 31.90 -3.16 16.43
N ARG A 491 32.69 -2.90 17.49
CA ARG A 491 33.31 -1.59 17.77
C ARG A 491 34.31 -1.12 16.71
N ASP A 492 34.81 -2.02 15.87
CA ASP A 492 35.63 -1.73 14.70
C ASP A 492 34.81 -1.38 13.44
N GLY A 493 33.47 -1.46 13.51
CA GLY A 493 32.54 -1.28 12.40
C GLY A 493 32.16 -2.56 11.66
N SER A 494 32.72 -3.73 12.02
CA SER A 494 32.44 -4.98 11.31
C SER A 494 31.07 -5.57 11.67
N VAL A 495 30.26 -5.90 10.66
CA VAL A 495 28.97 -6.58 10.83
C VAL A 495 29.19 -8.09 10.95
N ARG A 496 28.52 -8.70 11.94
CA ARG A 496 28.54 -10.15 12.19
C ARG A 496 28.03 -10.93 10.97
N PRO A 497 28.70 -11.99 10.49
CA PRO A 497 28.34 -12.68 9.24
C PRO A 497 26.85 -13.02 9.10
N GLN A 498 26.24 -13.54 10.18
CA GLN A 498 24.84 -13.95 10.23
C GLN A 498 23.82 -12.78 10.29
N LEU A 499 24.28 -11.54 10.46
CA LEU A 499 23.46 -10.31 10.45
C LEU A 499 23.85 -9.37 9.30
N ARG A 500 24.65 -9.82 8.34
CA ARG A 500 25.03 -9.00 7.18
C ARG A 500 23.81 -8.77 6.28
N ARG A 501 23.76 -7.56 5.73
CA ARG A 501 23.09 -7.28 4.45
C ARG A 501 23.45 -8.42 3.47
N PRO A 502 22.47 -9.13 2.86
CA PRO A 502 22.76 -10.15 1.86
C PRO A 502 23.37 -9.50 0.63
N ASP A 503 24.18 -10.25 -0.11
CA ASP A 503 24.87 -9.76 -1.30
C ASP A 503 23.94 -9.66 -2.54
N VAL A 504 22.61 -9.63 -2.32
CA VAL A 504 21.56 -9.65 -3.34
C VAL A 504 20.20 -9.14 -2.83
N PHE A 505 19.47 -8.45 -3.70
CA PHE A 505 18.13 -7.87 -3.51
C PHE A 505 17.29 -8.02 -4.77
N ALA A 506 15.98 -7.77 -4.64
CA ALA A 506 15.04 -7.69 -5.74
C ALA A 506 14.17 -6.41 -5.64
N PRO A 507 14.77 -5.22 -5.82
CA PRO A 507 14.13 -3.94 -5.49
C PRO A 507 12.95 -3.57 -6.39
N THR A 508 12.86 -4.10 -7.62
CA THR A 508 11.68 -3.95 -8.51
C THR A 508 10.54 -4.94 -8.19
N GLY A 509 10.74 -5.83 -7.20
CA GLY A 509 9.76 -6.85 -6.83
C GLY A 509 9.71 -8.02 -7.81
N MET A 510 8.50 -8.53 -8.08
CA MET A 510 8.23 -9.57 -9.06
C MET A 510 7.15 -9.09 -10.02
N MET A 511 7.33 -9.34 -11.31
CA MET A 511 6.33 -9.06 -12.33
C MET A 511 5.75 -10.37 -12.87
N VAL A 512 4.43 -10.47 -12.92
CA VAL A 512 3.69 -11.49 -13.66
C VAL A 512 3.27 -10.90 -15.01
N GLY A 513 3.45 -11.66 -16.09
CA GLY A 513 3.01 -11.27 -17.43
C GLY A 513 2.67 -12.45 -18.34
N GLU A 514 2.27 -12.15 -19.56
CA GLU A 514 1.82 -13.14 -20.56
C GLU A 514 0.85 -14.19 -20.01
N LEU A 515 -0.14 -13.70 -19.26
CA LEU A 515 -1.17 -14.53 -18.63
C LEU A 515 -1.95 -15.35 -19.68
N SER A 516 -2.36 -16.55 -19.30
CA SER A 516 -3.25 -17.41 -20.07
C SER A 516 -4.15 -18.22 -19.13
N SER A 517 -4.98 -19.11 -19.68
CA SER A 517 -5.78 -20.05 -18.89
C SER A 517 -4.97 -21.25 -18.35
N SER A 518 -3.71 -21.42 -18.75
CA SER A 518 -2.89 -22.59 -18.37
C SER A 518 -1.43 -22.27 -18.06
N GLY A 519 -1.09 -21.00 -17.86
CA GLY A 519 0.29 -20.55 -17.71
C GLY A 519 0.44 -19.03 -17.61
N ALA A 520 1.62 -18.59 -17.19
CA ALA A 520 2.05 -17.20 -17.09
C ALA A 520 3.58 -17.13 -17.12
N ILE A 521 4.14 -15.96 -17.41
CA ILE A 521 5.58 -15.70 -17.28
C ILE A 521 5.79 -14.88 -16.01
N VAL A 522 6.81 -15.23 -15.22
CA VAL A 522 7.19 -14.49 -14.01
C VAL A 522 8.65 -14.09 -14.07
N GLN A 523 8.97 -12.88 -13.63
CA GLN A 523 10.35 -12.39 -13.59
C GLN A 523 10.68 -11.57 -12.34
N VAL A 524 11.95 -11.61 -11.94
CA VAL A 524 12.54 -10.86 -10.82
C VAL A 524 13.91 -10.33 -11.26
N ARG A 525 14.19 -9.04 -11.04
CA ARG A 525 15.51 -8.44 -11.28
C ARG A 525 16.35 -8.46 -10.02
N LEU A 526 17.59 -8.94 -10.11
CA LEU A 526 18.54 -8.91 -9.01
C LEU A 526 19.39 -7.64 -8.99
N SER A 527 19.76 -7.19 -7.80
CA SER A 527 20.59 -6.01 -7.53
C SER A 527 21.43 -6.21 -6.27
N ASP A 528 22.60 -5.59 -6.16
CA ASP A 528 23.34 -5.51 -4.88
C ASP A 528 22.81 -4.38 -3.97
N ALA A 529 21.95 -3.51 -4.51
CA ALA A 529 21.24 -2.45 -3.81
C ALA A 529 19.73 -2.74 -3.63
N ASP A 530 19.12 -2.15 -2.61
CA ASP A 530 17.68 -2.24 -2.32
C ASP A 530 16.92 -0.96 -2.71
N GLN A 531 17.65 0.05 -3.17
CA GLN A 531 17.21 1.39 -3.57
C GLN A 531 18.10 1.90 -4.71
N LEU A 532 17.71 3.00 -5.36
CA LEU A 532 18.51 3.59 -6.44
C LEU A 532 19.85 4.14 -5.91
N VAL A 533 20.97 3.66 -6.48
CA VAL A 533 22.31 4.21 -6.29
C VAL A 533 22.60 5.15 -7.46
N GLU A 534 22.89 6.43 -7.16
CA GLU A 534 23.07 7.49 -8.17
C GLU A 534 21.91 7.58 -9.20
N GLY A 535 20.70 7.16 -8.81
CA GLY A 535 19.53 7.11 -9.69
C GLY A 535 19.53 5.93 -10.66
N ASP A 536 20.15 4.81 -10.32
CA ASP A 536 20.17 3.55 -11.08
C ASP A 536 20.13 2.32 -10.14
N LEU A 537 19.88 1.11 -10.66
CA LEU A 537 19.93 -0.14 -9.89
C LEU A 537 21.15 -1.00 -10.28
N PRO A 538 22.30 -0.88 -9.58
CA PRO A 538 23.45 -1.74 -9.82
C PRO A 538 23.07 -3.22 -9.69
N GLY A 539 23.40 -4.01 -10.71
CA GLY A 539 22.91 -5.37 -10.86
C GLY A 539 23.91 -6.43 -10.38
N VAL A 540 23.41 -7.59 -9.94
CA VAL A 540 24.25 -8.66 -9.37
C VAL A 540 23.90 -10.03 -9.93
N ALA A 541 24.93 -10.79 -10.30
CA ALA A 541 24.74 -12.13 -10.86
C ALA A 541 24.28 -13.13 -9.80
N GLY A 542 23.29 -13.97 -10.13
CA GLY A 542 22.65 -14.82 -9.15
C GLY A 542 21.66 -15.83 -9.70
N ASP A 543 20.93 -16.47 -8.79
CA ASP A 543 19.85 -17.40 -9.11
C ASP A 543 18.57 -16.99 -8.37
N VAL A 544 17.42 -17.17 -9.03
CA VAL A 544 16.09 -17.02 -8.45
C VAL A 544 15.34 -18.35 -8.56
N ARG A 545 14.95 -18.90 -7.42
CA ARG A 545 14.04 -20.06 -7.36
C ARG A 545 12.61 -19.57 -7.26
N PHE A 546 11.77 -19.93 -8.23
CA PHE A 546 10.33 -19.69 -8.21
C PHE A 546 9.61 -20.93 -7.67
N SER A 547 8.72 -20.76 -6.69
CA SER A 547 7.88 -21.82 -6.12
C SER A 547 6.42 -21.41 -6.16
N LEU A 548 5.53 -22.30 -6.61
CA LEU A 548 4.13 -21.97 -6.93
C LEU A 548 3.15 -22.83 -6.12
N THR A 549 2.17 -22.18 -5.48
CA THR A 549 1.15 -22.83 -4.66
C THR A 549 -0.25 -22.32 -5.03
N PRO A 550 -1.27 -23.18 -5.25
CA PRO A 550 -2.64 -22.74 -5.45
C PRO A 550 -3.25 -22.22 -4.13
N VAL A 551 -4.03 -21.14 -4.21
CA VAL A 551 -4.68 -20.49 -3.06
C VAL A 551 -6.09 -21.03 -2.84
N ASP A 552 -6.86 -21.20 -3.92
CA ASP A 552 -8.29 -21.56 -3.88
C ASP A 552 -8.50 -23.07 -3.69
N GLY A 553 -7.78 -23.67 -2.74
CA GLY A 553 -7.79 -25.11 -2.42
C GLY A 553 -9.05 -25.56 -1.66
N ASN A 554 -10.24 -25.39 -2.24
CA ASN A 554 -11.49 -25.79 -1.60
C ASN A 554 -11.56 -27.32 -1.42
N SER A 555 -11.77 -27.77 -0.19
CA SER A 555 -11.64 -29.18 0.24
C SER A 555 -12.89 -30.02 -0.11
N GLY A 556 -13.16 -30.13 -1.41
CA GLY A 556 -14.25 -30.90 -2.01
C GLY A 556 -14.12 -32.42 -1.88
N GLY A 557 -14.08 -32.95 -0.66
CA GLY A 557 -14.47 -34.34 -0.38
C GLY A 557 -13.48 -35.46 -0.73
N ASN A 558 -12.17 -35.18 -0.81
CA ASN A 558 -11.12 -36.20 -0.64
C ASN A 558 -9.74 -35.58 -0.35
N GLU A 559 -8.80 -36.38 0.15
CA GLU A 559 -7.45 -35.97 0.56
C GLU A 559 -6.51 -35.64 -0.61
N ALA A 560 -6.80 -34.57 -1.34
CA ALA A 560 -5.88 -33.95 -2.29
C ALA A 560 -5.09 -32.84 -1.61
N SER A 561 -3.87 -33.15 -1.14
CA SER A 561 -2.91 -32.12 -0.71
C SER A 561 -2.68 -31.08 -1.83
N PRO A 562 -2.49 -29.78 -1.51
CA PRO A 562 -2.26 -28.76 -2.52
C PRO A 562 -1.07 -29.16 -3.40
N GLN A 563 -1.29 -29.21 -4.71
CA GLN A 563 -0.32 -29.72 -5.67
C GLN A 563 0.82 -28.70 -5.83
N VAL A 564 1.85 -28.82 -5.00
CA VAL A 564 3.07 -28.01 -5.08
C VAL A 564 3.73 -28.30 -6.42
N ILE A 565 3.77 -27.28 -7.28
CA ILE A 565 4.43 -27.36 -8.58
C ILE A 565 5.95 -27.29 -8.32
N PRO A 566 6.77 -28.16 -8.94
CA PRO A 566 8.21 -28.17 -8.72
C PRO A 566 8.84 -26.80 -8.93
N SER A 567 9.79 -26.45 -8.06
CA SER A 567 10.42 -25.15 -8.10
C SER A 567 11.31 -24.98 -9.34
N ILE A 568 11.26 -23.81 -9.96
CA ILE A 568 12.05 -23.47 -11.14
C ILE A 568 13.19 -22.55 -10.71
N ASP A 569 14.43 -23.03 -10.78
CA ASP A 569 15.63 -22.21 -10.58
C ASP A 569 16.01 -21.58 -11.93
N ALA A 570 16.11 -20.24 -11.97
CA ALA A 570 16.47 -19.48 -13.17
C ALA A 570 17.62 -18.49 -12.86
N PRO A 571 18.62 -18.35 -13.76
CA PRO A 571 19.75 -17.46 -13.54
C PRO A 571 19.39 -16.00 -13.81
N ALA A 572 20.11 -15.09 -13.18
CA ALA A 572 20.09 -13.64 -13.38
C ALA A 572 21.49 -13.19 -13.80
N GLU A 573 21.68 -12.81 -15.06
CA GLU A 573 22.99 -12.53 -15.67
C GLU A 573 23.02 -11.16 -16.37
N ALA A 574 24.22 -10.59 -16.55
CA ALA A 574 24.42 -9.16 -16.85
C ALA A 574 23.97 -8.74 -18.27
N ASP A 575 24.02 -9.68 -19.21
CA ASP A 575 23.49 -9.60 -20.56
C ASP A 575 21.96 -9.45 -20.59
N HIS A 576 21.25 -9.99 -19.58
CA HIS A 576 19.80 -9.85 -19.39
C HIS A 576 19.43 -8.89 -18.25
N ASP A 577 20.29 -7.92 -17.94
CA ASP A 577 20.09 -6.94 -16.86
C ASP A 577 19.81 -7.57 -15.48
N PHE A 578 20.34 -8.77 -15.25
CA PHE A 578 20.14 -9.54 -14.02
C PHE A 578 18.66 -9.87 -13.76
N ILE A 579 17.84 -9.92 -14.81
CA ILE A 579 16.46 -10.40 -14.77
C ILE A 579 16.46 -11.93 -14.90
N ALA A 580 16.05 -12.61 -13.85
CA ALA A 580 15.72 -14.04 -13.90
C ALA A 580 14.24 -14.22 -14.24
N ARG A 581 13.93 -15.13 -15.16
CA ARG A 581 12.57 -15.36 -15.68
C ARG A 581 12.22 -16.85 -15.72
N ALA A 582 11.00 -17.18 -15.31
CA ALA A 582 10.45 -18.53 -15.36
C ALA A 582 9.11 -18.57 -16.11
N VAL A 583 8.89 -19.62 -16.90
CA VAL A 583 7.64 -19.85 -17.65
C VAL A 583 6.81 -20.90 -16.92
N LEU A 584 5.68 -20.47 -16.35
CA LEU A 584 4.73 -21.32 -15.65
C LEU A 584 3.77 -21.93 -16.67
N THR A 585 3.57 -23.26 -16.61
CA THR A 585 2.75 -24.02 -17.57
C THR A 585 1.92 -25.09 -16.86
N ASN A 586 0.91 -25.64 -17.55
CA ASN A 586 0.00 -26.67 -17.03
C ASN A 586 -0.82 -26.23 -15.80
N LEU A 587 -1.02 -24.92 -15.65
CA LEU A 587 -1.89 -24.35 -14.61
C LEU A 587 -3.36 -24.66 -14.92
N GLN A 588 -4.20 -24.62 -13.89
CA GLN A 588 -5.65 -24.82 -14.02
C GLN A 588 -6.34 -23.48 -14.33
N PRO A 589 -7.29 -23.40 -15.28
CA PRO A 589 -8.05 -22.19 -15.58
C PRO A 589 -8.77 -21.61 -14.35
N GLN A 590 -9.02 -20.30 -14.39
CA GLN A 590 -9.66 -19.51 -13.31
C GLN A 590 -9.03 -19.66 -11.91
N THR A 591 -7.89 -20.34 -11.73
CA THR A 591 -7.35 -20.69 -10.41
C THR A 591 -6.41 -19.59 -9.90
N ARG A 592 -6.53 -19.24 -8.61
CA ARG A 592 -5.62 -18.30 -7.94
C ARG A 592 -4.36 -19.03 -7.47
N TYR A 593 -3.20 -18.46 -7.76
CA TYR A 593 -1.88 -18.99 -7.40
C TYR A 593 -1.00 -17.91 -6.73
N THR A 594 -0.22 -18.31 -5.73
CA THR A 594 0.84 -17.49 -5.14
C THR A 594 2.21 -18.01 -5.57
N VAL A 595 3.00 -17.11 -6.18
CA VAL A 595 4.40 -17.32 -6.56
C VAL A 595 5.27 -16.76 -5.44
N ARG A 596 6.06 -17.59 -4.77
CA ARG A 596 7.11 -17.16 -3.84
C ARG A 596 8.47 -17.32 -4.53
N THR A 597 9.44 -16.46 -4.25
CA THR A 597 10.83 -16.73 -4.64
C THR A 597 11.78 -16.89 -3.47
N GLU A 598 12.86 -17.61 -3.74
CA GLU A 598 14.13 -17.47 -3.02
C GLU A 598 15.15 -16.86 -3.98
N ILE A 599 16.02 -15.96 -3.50
CA ILE A 599 17.07 -15.30 -4.27
C ILE A 599 18.46 -15.56 -3.67
N ARG A 600 19.49 -15.64 -4.50
CA ARG A 600 20.91 -15.68 -4.07
C ARG A 600 21.82 -14.95 -5.04
N GLN A 601 22.94 -14.41 -4.56
CA GLN A 601 24.10 -14.13 -5.41
C GLN A 601 24.71 -15.47 -5.89
N GLN A 602 25.37 -15.46 -7.05
CA GLN A 602 26.00 -16.66 -7.62
C GLN A 602 27.00 -17.29 -6.64
N GLY A 603 26.75 -18.55 -6.24
CA GLY A 603 27.55 -19.25 -5.23
C GLY A 603 27.19 -18.96 -3.76
N GLY A 604 26.24 -18.06 -3.50
CA GLY A 604 25.72 -17.73 -2.18
C GLY A 604 24.66 -18.72 -1.66
N GLN A 605 24.05 -18.38 -0.52
CA GLN A 605 22.89 -19.10 0.02
C GLN A 605 21.59 -18.47 -0.48
N PHE A 606 20.51 -19.26 -0.50
CA PHE A 606 19.17 -18.77 -0.82
C PHE A 606 18.55 -18.03 0.37
N HIS A 607 17.91 -16.90 0.08
CA HIS A 607 17.18 -16.06 1.03
C HIS A 607 15.76 -15.78 0.48
N PRO A 608 14.74 -15.51 1.32
CA PRO A 608 13.41 -15.15 0.83
C PRO A 608 13.41 -13.93 -0.10
N GLY A 609 12.79 -14.06 -1.26
CA GLY A 609 12.62 -13.02 -2.27
C GLY A 609 11.19 -12.45 -2.30
N PRO A 610 10.86 -11.65 -3.32
CA PRO A 610 9.51 -11.12 -3.53
C PRO A 610 8.48 -12.25 -3.70
N THR A 611 7.21 -11.91 -3.45
CA THR A 611 6.07 -12.80 -3.65
C THR A 611 5.03 -12.08 -4.51
N ALA A 612 4.40 -12.80 -5.43
CA ALA A 612 3.28 -12.32 -6.23
C ALA A 612 2.09 -13.30 -6.14
N THR A 613 0.90 -12.85 -6.49
CA THR A 613 -0.30 -13.67 -6.58
C THR A 613 -1.12 -13.27 -7.79
N PHE A 614 -1.63 -14.23 -8.56
CA PHE A 614 -2.43 -13.99 -9.75
C PHE A 614 -3.58 -15.01 -9.88
N ARG A 615 -4.55 -14.74 -10.76
CA ARG A 615 -5.54 -15.71 -11.21
C ARG A 615 -5.33 -15.97 -12.70
N THR A 616 -5.29 -17.23 -13.13
CA THR A 616 -5.25 -17.58 -14.57
C THR A 616 -6.54 -17.19 -15.27
N LEU A 617 -6.50 -16.90 -16.57
CA LEU A 617 -7.71 -16.63 -17.37
C LEU A 617 -8.67 -17.83 -17.41
N ALA A 618 -9.90 -17.58 -17.85
CA ALA A 618 -10.93 -18.61 -17.99
C ALA A 618 -10.79 -19.40 -19.30
N GLY A 619 -10.56 -18.71 -20.42
CA GLY A 619 -10.36 -19.33 -21.73
C GLY A 619 -11.65 -19.53 -22.53
N PRO A 620 -11.58 -20.23 -23.68
CA PRO A 620 -12.55 -20.12 -24.77
C PRO A 620 -13.98 -20.63 -24.50
N ALA A 621 -14.20 -21.44 -23.46
CA ALA A 621 -15.50 -22.07 -23.20
C ALA A 621 -16.37 -21.34 -22.17
N GLU A 622 -15.78 -20.47 -21.35
CA GLU A 622 -16.36 -20.04 -20.08
C GLU A 622 -17.23 -18.77 -20.20
N ASP A 623 -18.41 -18.77 -19.59
CA ASP A 623 -19.34 -17.63 -19.53
C ASP A 623 -19.11 -16.83 -18.23
N VAL A 624 -17.99 -16.11 -18.19
CA VAL A 624 -17.55 -15.34 -17.02
C VAL A 624 -17.21 -13.91 -17.38
N ALA A 625 -17.22 -13.03 -16.37
CA ALA A 625 -16.75 -11.67 -16.53
C ALA A 625 -15.26 -11.65 -16.89
N ALA A 626 -14.85 -10.62 -17.64
CA ALA A 626 -13.45 -10.34 -17.93
C ALA A 626 -13.24 -8.83 -17.86
N LYS A 627 -12.31 -8.36 -17.03
CA LYS A 627 -12.07 -6.94 -16.76
C LYS A 627 -10.57 -6.63 -16.87
N PHE A 628 -10.23 -5.60 -17.63
CA PHE A 628 -8.84 -5.20 -17.83
C PHE A 628 -8.71 -3.69 -18.02
N VAL A 629 -7.50 -3.18 -17.83
CA VAL A 629 -7.17 -1.76 -18.09
C VAL A 629 -6.14 -1.63 -19.20
N VAL A 630 -6.22 -0.53 -19.93
CA VAL A 630 -5.24 -0.13 -20.94
C VAL A 630 -4.72 1.27 -20.57
N VAL A 631 -3.40 1.47 -20.65
CA VAL A 631 -2.73 2.73 -20.25
C VAL A 631 -1.57 3.11 -21.18
N THR A 632 -1.27 4.41 -21.26
CA THR A 632 -0.10 4.95 -21.96
C THR A 632 0.57 6.07 -21.16
N GLY A 633 1.61 6.70 -21.70
CA GLY A 633 2.03 8.04 -21.29
C GLY A 633 2.65 8.10 -19.89
N MET A 634 3.57 7.20 -19.58
CA MET A 634 4.19 7.06 -18.26
C MET A 634 5.50 7.86 -18.17
N ASN A 635 5.45 9.16 -18.46
CA ASN A 635 6.65 10.00 -18.53
C ASN A 635 7.22 10.36 -17.14
N HIS A 636 8.28 9.67 -16.73
CA HIS A 636 8.97 9.88 -15.45
C HIS A 636 9.52 11.31 -15.27
N ALA A 637 10.07 11.91 -16.32
CA ALA A 637 10.65 13.26 -16.26
C ALA A 637 9.55 14.32 -16.02
N LYS A 638 8.43 14.24 -16.75
CA LYS A 638 7.26 15.11 -16.54
C LYS A 638 6.64 14.88 -15.15
N PHE A 639 6.48 13.63 -14.72
CA PHE A 639 5.92 13.29 -13.40
C PHE A 639 6.67 13.94 -12.23
N TYR A 640 8.00 13.92 -12.23
CA TYR A 640 8.80 14.58 -11.19
C TYR A 640 8.99 16.10 -11.40
N GLY A 641 8.62 16.62 -12.58
CA GLY A 641 8.80 18.03 -12.96
C GLY A 641 10.25 18.36 -13.24
N ASP A 642 10.95 17.53 -14.00
CA ASP A 642 12.37 17.70 -14.34
C ASP A 642 12.60 19.02 -15.10
N GLN A 643 13.53 19.84 -14.59
CA GLN A 643 13.87 21.13 -15.18
C GLN A 643 14.81 21.01 -16.40
N ALA A 644 15.25 19.80 -16.76
CA ALA A 644 15.98 19.53 -17.99
C ALA A 644 15.07 19.37 -19.23
N ILE A 645 13.73 19.31 -19.06
CA ILE A 645 12.78 19.31 -20.17
C ILE A 645 12.77 20.70 -20.83
N ASP A 646 13.00 20.76 -22.15
CA ASP A 646 12.88 22.01 -22.89
C ASP A 646 11.40 22.40 -23.06
N ARG A 647 11.02 23.53 -22.47
CA ARG A 647 9.64 24.04 -22.48
C ARG A 647 9.21 24.55 -23.86
N ALA A 648 10.12 25.03 -24.69
CA ALA A 648 9.79 25.52 -26.03
C ALA A 648 9.61 24.35 -27.01
N GLU A 649 10.47 23.34 -26.92
CA GLU A 649 10.30 22.06 -27.64
C GLU A 649 8.99 21.37 -27.24
N HIS A 650 8.70 21.31 -25.93
CA HIS A 650 7.45 20.75 -25.43
C HIS A 650 6.22 21.46 -26.02
N VAL A 651 6.18 22.79 -25.99
CA VAL A 651 5.07 23.58 -26.59
C VAL A 651 4.94 23.30 -28.10
N GLN A 652 6.06 23.20 -28.82
CA GLN A 652 6.07 22.89 -30.26
C GLN A 652 5.55 21.47 -30.57
N GLN A 653 5.89 20.48 -29.73
CA GLN A 653 5.49 19.08 -29.91
C GLN A 653 4.05 18.78 -29.46
N ASN A 654 3.58 19.43 -28.38
CA ASN A 654 2.37 19.06 -27.64
C ASN A 654 1.24 20.10 -27.72
N ASN A 655 1.50 21.30 -28.29
CA ASN A 655 0.54 22.42 -28.39
C ASN A 655 -0.03 22.87 -27.01
N ILE A 656 0.74 22.71 -25.94
CA ILE A 656 0.39 23.09 -24.55
C ILE A 656 1.65 23.54 -23.80
N GLU A 657 1.51 24.40 -22.78
CA GLU A 657 2.61 24.66 -21.85
C GLU A 657 2.90 23.43 -20.98
N LEU A 658 4.18 23.18 -20.68
CA LEU A 658 4.60 22.05 -19.86
C LEU A 658 3.91 22.08 -18.47
N PRO A 659 3.07 21.08 -18.12
CA PRO A 659 2.40 21.02 -16.83
C PRO A 659 3.39 21.03 -15.66
N PRO A 660 2.97 21.45 -14.45
CA PRO A 660 3.74 21.17 -13.25
C PRO A 660 3.85 19.65 -13.06
N GLY A 661 5.01 19.19 -12.59
CA GLY A 661 5.14 17.81 -12.11
C GLY A 661 4.21 17.55 -10.93
N TYR A 662 3.87 16.29 -10.72
CA TYR A 662 3.00 15.86 -9.62
C TYR A 662 3.55 16.40 -8.29
N ALA A 663 2.65 16.92 -7.45
CA ALA A 663 3.00 17.75 -6.29
C ALA A 663 2.47 17.23 -4.95
N GLN A 664 1.75 16.10 -4.96
CA GLN A 664 1.18 15.52 -3.74
C GLN A 664 2.25 14.82 -2.88
N PRO A 665 2.06 14.69 -1.55
CA PRO A 665 3.07 14.12 -0.65
C PRO A 665 3.48 12.68 -0.98
N ASP A 666 2.56 11.91 -1.55
CA ASP A 666 2.69 10.51 -1.93
C ASP A 666 3.39 10.27 -3.28
N ARG A 667 3.91 11.32 -3.93
CA ARG A 667 4.72 11.23 -5.16
C ARG A 667 5.85 10.20 -5.10
N HIS A 668 6.43 10.01 -3.92
CA HIS A 668 7.50 9.04 -3.68
C HIS A 668 7.06 7.58 -3.90
N LEU A 669 5.75 7.31 -3.91
CA LEU A 669 5.17 6.00 -4.19
C LEU A 669 5.02 5.70 -5.69
N GLY A 670 5.08 6.72 -6.56
CA GLY A 670 4.85 6.62 -8.00
C GLY A 670 3.45 7.06 -8.45
N TYR A 671 3.14 6.82 -9.72
CA TYR A 671 1.95 7.35 -10.40
C TYR A 671 0.63 7.00 -9.67
N PRO A 672 -0.26 7.98 -9.44
CA PRO A 672 -1.50 7.79 -8.69
C PRO A 672 -2.46 6.78 -9.34
N ALA A 673 -2.63 6.80 -10.67
CA ALA A 673 -3.53 5.86 -11.35
C ALA A 673 -3.17 4.38 -11.12
N LEU A 674 -1.92 4.03 -10.79
CA LEU A 674 -1.52 2.64 -10.47
C LEU A 674 -2.15 2.13 -9.17
N ASP A 675 -2.39 3.03 -8.21
CA ASP A 675 -3.21 2.71 -7.03
C ASP A 675 -4.64 2.41 -7.45
N THR A 676 -5.28 3.36 -8.14
CA THR A 676 -6.67 3.29 -8.59
C THR A 676 -6.94 1.98 -9.37
N ILE A 677 -6.05 1.63 -10.30
CA ILE A 677 -6.06 0.36 -11.02
C ILE A 677 -5.96 -0.83 -10.06
N ALA A 678 -5.02 -0.80 -9.12
CA ALA A 678 -4.81 -1.88 -8.16
C ALA A 678 -5.90 -1.99 -7.07
N ARG A 679 -6.73 -0.95 -6.86
CA ARG A 679 -7.95 -0.98 -6.03
C ARG A 679 -9.17 -1.51 -6.81
N LEU A 680 -9.34 -1.11 -8.07
CA LEU A 680 -10.39 -1.69 -8.95
C LEU A 680 -10.13 -3.17 -9.29
N GLY A 681 -8.86 -3.59 -9.24
CA GLY A 681 -8.43 -4.99 -9.33
C GLY A 681 -8.84 -5.68 -10.62
N PRO A 682 -8.37 -5.22 -11.80
CA PRO A 682 -8.60 -5.91 -13.07
C PRO A 682 -7.91 -7.29 -13.09
N ASP A 683 -8.32 -8.14 -14.02
CA ASP A 683 -7.69 -9.46 -14.25
C ASP A 683 -6.28 -9.31 -14.83
N PHE A 684 -6.01 -8.22 -15.55
CA PHE A 684 -4.69 -7.81 -16.04
C PHE A 684 -4.65 -6.32 -16.46
N PHE A 685 -3.43 -5.83 -16.65
CA PHE A 685 -3.07 -4.49 -17.11
C PHE A 685 -2.38 -4.56 -18.49
N VAL A 686 -2.64 -3.60 -19.38
CA VAL A 686 -1.96 -3.47 -20.68
C VAL A 686 -1.27 -2.12 -20.80
N GLY A 687 0.06 -2.11 -20.80
CA GLY A 687 0.89 -0.94 -21.13
C GLY A 687 1.15 -0.90 -22.63
N THR A 688 0.58 0.08 -23.33
CA THR A 688 0.48 0.05 -24.81
C THR A 688 1.58 0.75 -25.59
N GLY A 689 2.49 1.43 -24.91
CA GLY A 689 3.43 2.38 -25.47
C GLY A 689 3.70 3.49 -24.47
N ASP A 690 4.67 4.35 -24.75
CA ASP A 690 5.12 5.43 -23.85
C ASP A 690 5.36 4.93 -22.41
N ASN A 691 5.79 3.68 -22.28
CA ASN A 691 5.90 3.03 -20.99
C ASN A 691 7.10 3.59 -20.21
N VAL A 692 8.21 3.88 -20.89
CA VAL A 692 9.46 4.42 -20.32
C VAL A 692 10.17 5.30 -21.36
N TYR A 693 10.30 6.60 -21.10
CA TYR A 693 10.83 7.54 -22.10
C TYR A 693 12.36 7.55 -22.12
N TYR A 694 12.97 6.94 -23.14
CA TYR A 694 14.40 7.03 -23.38
C TYR A 694 14.82 8.46 -23.73
N ASP A 695 14.03 9.15 -24.55
CA ASP A 695 14.35 10.47 -25.10
C ASP A 695 13.99 11.66 -24.20
N SER A 696 13.23 11.46 -23.13
CA SER A 696 12.78 12.53 -22.24
C SER A 696 13.55 12.54 -20.91
N PRO A 697 14.22 13.63 -20.49
CA PRO A 697 14.37 14.91 -21.19
C PRO A 697 15.36 14.83 -22.38
N THR A 698 15.09 15.61 -23.44
CA THR A 698 15.85 15.62 -24.70
C THR A 698 17.34 15.77 -24.48
N LYS A 699 17.72 16.68 -23.58
CA LYS A 699 19.10 16.86 -23.12
C LYS A 699 19.39 15.89 -21.96
N GLY A 700 19.94 14.72 -22.32
CA GLY A 700 20.17 13.62 -21.38
C GLY A 700 19.36 12.37 -21.68
N ARG A 701 18.85 12.25 -22.92
CA ARG A 701 18.29 11.01 -23.45
C ARG A 701 19.23 9.82 -23.31
N ALA A 702 18.64 8.62 -23.24
CA ALA A 702 19.36 7.36 -23.25
C ALA A 702 19.81 7.00 -24.68
N GLU A 703 21.10 6.76 -24.85
CA GLU A 703 21.73 6.35 -26.11
C GLU A 703 22.45 5.00 -25.99
N THR A 704 22.76 4.55 -24.76
CA THR A 704 23.40 3.26 -24.45
C THR A 704 22.45 2.31 -23.71
N VAL A 705 22.76 1.00 -23.69
CA VAL A 705 21.91 -0.01 -23.04
C VAL A 705 21.77 0.24 -21.53
N GLU A 706 22.84 0.70 -20.87
CA GLU A 706 22.85 1.03 -19.44
C GLU A 706 21.92 2.21 -19.16
N GLN A 707 21.97 3.24 -20.01
CA GLN A 707 21.09 4.41 -19.89
C GLN A 707 19.62 4.05 -20.15
N MET A 708 19.33 3.09 -21.04
CA MET A 708 17.97 2.59 -21.30
C MET A 708 17.45 1.79 -20.11
N ARG A 709 18.22 0.80 -19.62
CA ARG A 709 17.92 0.00 -18.43
C ARG A 709 17.62 0.88 -17.21
N ARG A 710 18.47 1.89 -16.96
CA ARG A 710 18.30 2.89 -15.90
C ARG A 710 16.94 3.59 -15.89
N LYS A 711 16.32 3.83 -17.06
CA LYS A 711 14.98 4.44 -17.15
C LYS A 711 13.89 3.49 -16.63
N TRP A 712 13.99 2.19 -16.94
CA TRP A 712 13.12 1.15 -16.38
C TRP A 712 13.33 1.01 -14.86
N HIS A 713 14.59 1.07 -14.39
CA HIS A 713 14.93 0.99 -12.97
C HIS A 713 14.32 2.11 -12.14
N GLN A 714 14.45 3.36 -12.60
CA GLN A 714 13.91 4.55 -11.95
C GLN A 714 12.39 4.45 -11.74
N GLN A 715 11.70 3.78 -12.67
CA GLN A 715 10.25 3.66 -12.68
C GLN A 715 9.76 2.43 -11.89
N PHE A 716 10.29 1.23 -12.17
CA PHE A 716 9.78 -0.02 -11.58
C PHE A 716 10.22 -0.28 -10.13
N VAL A 717 11.15 0.51 -9.58
CA VAL A 717 11.48 0.49 -8.14
C VAL A 717 10.37 1.13 -7.27
N LEU A 718 9.48 1.94 -7.87
CA LEU A 718 8.50 2.73 -7.13
C LEU A 718 7.44 1.83 -6.46
N PRO A 719 7.07 2.10 -5.19
CA PRO A 719 6.13 1.26 -4.41
C PRO A 719 4.82 0.87 -5.11
N ARG A 720 4.18 1.78 -5.85
CA ARG A 720 2.92 1.49 -6.58
C ARG A 720 3.11 0.50 -7.73
N TYR A 721 4.23 0.52 -8.44
CA TYR A 721 4.55 -0.53 -9.43
C TYR A 721 4.78 -1.88 -8.77
N ARG A 722 5.57 -1.93 -7.71
CA ARG A 722 5.82 -3.16 -6.93
C ARG A 722 4.52 -3.76 -6.39
N ALA A 723 3.63 -2.92 -5.87
CA ALA A 723 2.31 -3.32 -5.39
C ALA A 723 1.40 -3.81 -6.53
N LEU A 724 1.37 -3.12 -7.68
CA LEU A 724 0.61 -3.55 -8.87
C LEU A 724 1.11 -4.91 -9.38
N PHE A 725 2.41 -5.02 -9.68
CA PHE A 725 3.02 -6.21 -10.31
C PHE A 725 2.95 -7.47 -9.44
N SER A 726 2.86 -7.31 -8.11
CA SER A 726 2.66 -8.43 -7.18
C SER A 726 1.22 -8.98 -7.16
N ARG A 727 0.24 -8.32 -7.80
CA ARG A 727 -1.18 -8.72 -7.78
C ARG A 727 -1.87 -8.74 -9.15
N ILE A 728 -1.47 -7.88 -10.07
CA ILE A 728 -2.10 -7.66 -11.38
C ILE A 728 -1.11 -8.08 -12.48
N PRO A 729 -1.38 -9.17 -13.22
CA PRO A 729 -0.59 -9.58 -14.38
C PRO A 729 -0.58 -8.51 -15.48
N THR A 730 0.50 -8.49 -16.27
CA THR A 730 0.76 -7.45 -17.26
C THR A 730 0.93 -7.99 -18.68
N TYR A 731 0.42 -7.24 -19.65
CA TYR A 731 0.85 -7.31 -21.04
C TYR A 731 1.45 -5.96 -21.42
N TRP A 732 2.42 -5.99 -22.33
CA TRP A 732 3.12 -4.80 -22.81
C TRP A 732 3.18 -4.76 -24.33
N MET A 733 3.22 -3.57 -24.89
CA MET A 733 3.50 -3.22 -26.29
C MET A 733 4.38 -1.95 -26.26
N ILE A 734 5.25 -1.74 -27.25
CA ILE A 734 6.11 -0.54 -27.31
C ILE A 734 5.62 0.46 -28.35
N ASP A 735 5.99 1.73 -28.16
CA ASP A 735 5.88 2.77 -29.18
C ASP A 735 7.20 3.56 -29.32
N ASP A 736 7.23 4.80 -29.79
CA ASP A 736 8.50 5.43 -30.16
C ASP A 736 9.39 5.84 -28.97
N HIS A 737 8.81 6.43 -27.93
CA HIS A 737 9.52 6.92 -26.76
C HIS A 737 10.20 5.82 -25.92
N ASP A 738 9.68 4.59 -25.92
CA ASP A 738 10.26 3.40 -25.24
C ASP A 738 10.92 2.39 -26.21
N PHE A 739 11.03 2.75 -27.49
CA PHE A 739 11.85 2.08 -28.49
C PHE A 739 13.14 2.86 -28.79
N ARG A 740 13.04 4.15 -29.17
CA ARG A 740 14.18 5.03 -29.50
C ARG A 740 13.95 6.50 -29.10
N VAL A 741 13.13 7.25 -29.85
CA VAL A 741 12.85 8.72 -29.73
C VAL A 741 11.52 9.09 -30.44
N ASP A 742 10.84 10.20 -30.09
CA ASP A 742 9.61 10.71 -30.76
C ASP A 742 9.65 10.58 -32.30
N ASP A 743 8.54 10.14 -32.89
CA ASP A 743 8.31 9.94 -34.32
C ASP A 743 9.27 8.93 -35.02
N CYS A 744 9.96 8.06 -34.26
CA CYS A 744 10.92 7.12 -34.84
C CYS A 744 10.33 5.95 -35.64
N ASP A 745 11.18 5.42 -36.53
CA ASP A 745 10.93 4.24 -37.34
C ASP A 745 12.15 3.31 -37.39
N ASN A 746 12.07 2.28 -38.23
CA ASN A 746 13.17 1.33 -38.50
C ASN A 746 14.25 1.90 -39.45
N SER A 747 14.40 3.22 -39.52
CA SER A 747 15.40 3.91 -40.34
C SER A 747 16.18 4.97 -39.52
N GLY A 748 17.15 5.60 -40.19
CA GLY A 748 17.97 6.67 -39.60
C GLY A 748 19.08 6.17 -38.67
N ASP A 749 20.22 6.85 -38.77
CA ASP A 749 21.45 6.56 -38.04
C ASP A 749 21.56 7.48 -36.82
N TYR A 750 20.96 7.05 -35.72
CA TYR A 750 21.01 7.70 -34.40
C TYR A 750 20.80 6.66 -33.30
N ALA A 751 21.37 6.94 -32.12
CA ALA A 751 21.24 6.10 -30.94
C ALA A 751 19.91 6.39 -30.18
N PRO A 752 19.33 5.38 -29.51
CA PRO A 752 19.70 3.96 -29.58
C PRO A 752 19.33 3.37 -30.96
N SER A 753 20.01 2.29 -31.38
CA SER A 753 19.72 1.65 -32.66
C SER A 753 18.43 0.83 -32.64
N VAL A 754 17.87 0.54 -33.81
CA VAL A 754 16.70 -0.35 -34.01
C VAL A 754 16.87 -1.69 -33.28
N GLU A 755 18.02 -2.33 -33.45
CA GLU A 755 18.33 -3.63 -32.82
C GLU A 755 18.50 -3.51 -31.30
N LEU A 756 19.05 -2.39 -30.81
CA LEU A 756 19.17 -2.13 -29.38
C LEU A 756 17.80 -1.90 -28.73
N GLY A 757 16.92 -1.08 -29.33
CA GLY A 757 15.53 -0.91 -28.86
C GLY A 757 14.76 -2.24 -28.84
N ALA A 758 14.85 -3.01 -29.93
CA ALA A 758 14.18 -4.31 -30.07
C ALA A 758 14.66 -5.38 -29.08
N ARG A 759 15.93 -5.28 -28.63
CA ARG A 759 16.52 -6.14 -27.59
C ARG A 759 16.10 -5.72 -26.20
N THR A 760 16.26 -4.44 -25.84
CA THR A 760 15.94 -3.93 -24.49
C THR A 760 14.45 -4.13 -24.15
N ALA A 761 13.55 -4.02 -25.13
CA ALA A 761 12.13 -4.34 -24.93
C ALA A 761 11.88 -5.81 -24.54
N ARG A 762 12.61 -6.78 -25.10
CA ARG A 762 12.49 -8.22 -24.78
C ARG A 762 13.19 -8.62 -23.47
N GLU A 763 14.27 -7.91 -23.16
CA GLU A 763 15.01 -8.01 -21.90
C GLU A 763 14.13 -7.56 -20.72
N GLN A 764 13.63 -6.33 -20.77
CA GLN A 764 12.96 -5.70 -19.63
C GLN A 764 11.53 -6.22 -19.38
N LEU A 765 10.83 -6.67 -20.43
CA LEU A 765 9.41 -7.03 -20.37
C LEU A 765 9.19 -8.54 -20.61
N PRO A 766 8.24 -9.19 -19.89
CA PRO A 766 8.08 -10.64 -19.84
C PRO A 766 7.37 -11.25 -21.07
N TYR A 767 7.71 -10.82 -22.28
CA TYR A 767 7.10 -11.28 -23.55
C TYR A 767 7.26 -12.78 -23.83
N ALA A 768 8.37 -13.37 -23.39
CA ALA A 768 8.84 -14.67 -23.82
C ALA A 768 9.71 -15.33 -22.74
N ALA A 769 10.13 -16.57 -22.94
CA ALA A 769 11.16 -17.19 -22.11
C ALA A 769 12.46 -16.36 -22.08
N GLN A 770 13.37 -16.66 -21.15
CA GLN A 770 14.75 -16.17 -21.25
C GLN A 770 15.35 -16.61 -22.60
N ASP A 771 16.23 -15.80 -23.18
CA ASP A 771 16.86 -16.00 -24.50
C ASP A 771 15.95 -16.06 -25.74
N ASP A 772 14.62 -16.10 -25.59
CA ASP A 772 13.72 -16.17 -26.74
C ASP A 772 13.54 -14.81 -27.43
N LEU A 773 14.47 -14.53 -28.34
CA LEU A 773 14.43 -13.40 -29.26
C LEU A 773 13.49 -13.62 -30.47
N GLN A 774 12.94 -14.83 -30.66
CA GLN A 774 12.13 -15.19 -31.82
C GLN A 774 10.62 -15.00 -31.59
N THR A 775 10.16 -15.06 -30.34
CA THR A 775 8.78 -14.74 -29.98
C THR A 775 8.38 -13.33 -30.47
N LYS A 776 7.19 -13.29 -31.08
CA LYS A 776 6.55 -12.06 -31.58
C LYS A 776 5.98 -11.29 -30.39
N THR A 777 6.13 -9.97 -30.39
CA THR A 777 5.51 -9.12 -29.37
C THR A 777 4.03 -8.86 -29.67
N TYR A 778 3.55 -9.12 -30.90
CA TYR A 778 2.12 -9.18 -31.20
C TYR A 778 1.51 -10.54 -30.85
N ARG A 779 0.29 -10.54 -30.28
CA ARG A 779 -0.43 -11.77 -29.87
C ARG A 779 -1.93 -11.53 -29.66
N THR A 780 -2.70 -12.62 -29.56
CA THR A 780 -4.13 -12.60 -29.22
C THR A 780 -4.40 -13.45 -27.98
N ARG A 781 -5.38 -13.04 -27.18
CA ARG A 781 -5.80 -13.73 -25.95
C ARG A 781 -7.33 -13.85 -25.93
N ARG A 782 -7.83 -15.09 -25.84
CA ARG A 782 -9.25 -15.38 -25.62
C ARG A 782 -9.49 -15.43 -24.11
N LEU A 783 -10.19 -14.43 -23.59
CA LEU A 783 -10.32 -14.25 -22.13
C LEU A 783 -11.39 -15.18 -21.54
N CYS A 784 -12.51 -15.27 -22.25
CA CYS A 784 -13.72 -16.05 -21.95
C CYS A 784 -14.39 -16.46 -23.28
N ARG A 785 -15.59 -17.05 -23.24
CA ARG A 785 -16.38 -17.38 -24.44
C ARG A 785 -16.60 -16.16 -25.34
N ASP A 786 -17.06 -15.05 -24.76
CA ASP A 786 -17.62 -13.93 -25.52
C ASP A 786 -16.62 -12.82 -25.85
N LEU A 787 -15.39 -12.82 -25.32
CA LEU A 787 -14.40 -11.76 -25.58
C LEU A 787 -13.02 -12.30 -25.92
N GLN A 788 -12.50 -11.84 -27.08
CA GLN A 788 -11.12 -12.01 -27.51
C GLN A 788 -10.46 -10.65 -27.75
N ILE A 789 -9.19 -10.54 -27.35
CA ILE A 789 -8.36 -9.35 -27.57
C ILE A 789 -7.19 -9.65 -28.51
N TRP A 790 -6.76 -8.65 -29.27
CA TRP A 790 -5.54 -8.62 -30.07
C TRP A 790 -4.66 -7.48 -29.59
N MET A 791 -3.36 -7.71 -29.51
CA MET A 791 -2.35 -6.71 -29.17
C MET A 791 -1.34 -6.68 -30.31
N THR A 792 -1.27 -5.58 -31.06
CA THR A 792 -0.30 -5.40 -32.13
C THR A 792 1.01 -4.79 -31.64
N GLU A 793 2.03 -4.89 -32.49
CA GLU A 793 3.33 -4.25 -32.33
C GLU A 793 3.54 -3.29 -33.51
N ASN A 794 3.80 -2.02 -33.21
CA ASN A 794 3.82 -0.97 -34.24
C ASN A 794 5.22 -0.45 -34.55
N ARG A 795 6.24 -0.63 -33.68
CA ARG A 795 7.60 -0.14 -33.97
C ARG A 795 8.51 -1.22 -34.54
N LEU A 796 8.44 -2.47 -34.07
CA LEU A 796 9.36 -3.53 -34.54
C LEU A 796 9.16 -3.98 -36.00
N TYR A 797 7.98 -3.77 -36.58
CA TYR A 797 7.61 -4.36 -37.88
C TYR A 797 7.31 -3.34 -38.99
N ARG A 798 7.32 -2.03 -38.68
CA ARG A 798 6.94 -0.95 -39.61
C ARG A 798 7.95 -0.69 -40.73
N SER A 799 7.42 -0.28 -41.88
CA SER A 799 8.19 0.40 -42.93
C SER A 799 8.59 1.83 -42.51
N PRO A 800 9.65 2.43 -43.09
CA PRO A 800 10.03 3.81 -42.80
C PRO A 800 8.93 4.84 -43.09
N ASN A 801 8.83 5.88 -42.26
CA ASN A 801 7.84 6.97 -42.38
C ASN A 801 8.02 7.73 -43.70
N LYS A 802 9.25 7.81 -44.20
CA LYS A 802 9.62 8.42 -45.51
C LYS A 802 9.37 7.51 -46.72
N MET A 803 8.80 6.32 -46.55
CA MET A 803 8.32 5.51 -47.67
C MET A 803 7.15 6.24 -48.37
N ALA A 804 7.05 6.11 -49.69
CA ALA A 804 5.93 6.65 -50.46
C ALA A 804 4.64 5.86 -50.15
N ASP A 805 3.50 6.56 -50.14
CA ASP A 805 2.22 5.99 -49.70
C ASP A 805 1.67 4.96 -50.70
N GLY A 806 1.14 3.85 -50.17
CA GLY A 806 0.59 2.74 -50.94
C GLY A 806 0.60 1.41 -50.17
N PRO A 807 0.23 0.28 -50.81
CA PRO A 807 0.01 -1.02 -50.15
C PRO A 807 1.21 -1.62 -49.38
N GLU A 808 2.42 -1.18 -49.74
CA GLU A 808 3.69 -1.60 -49.15
C GLU A 808 4.12 -0.75 -47.93
N LYS A 809 3.52 0.44 -47.74
CA LYS A 809 3.76 1.30 -46.55
C LYS A 809 2.84 0.82 -45.42
N SER A 810 3.45 0.32 -44.36
CA SER A 810 2.77 -0.54 -43.36
C SER A 810 3.37 -0.30 -41.97
N ILE A 811 2.52 -0.18 -40.95
CA ILE A 811 2.94 -0.13 -39.54
C ILE A 811 3.15 -1.56 -39.02
N TRP A 812 2.25 -2.47 -39.36
CA TRP A 812 2.31 -3.83 -38.84
C TRP A 812 3.32 -4.73 -39.56
N GLY A 813 3.70 -4.39 -40.78
CA GLY A 813 4.41 -5.28 -41.69
C GLY A 813 3.51 -6.43 -42.20
N LYS A 814 3.88 -7.02 -43.35
CA LYS A 814 3.03 -8.04 -44.00
C LYS A 814 2.72 -9.23 -43.08
N GLU A 815 3.70 -9.77 -42.36
CA GLU A 815 3.53 -10.96 -41.51
C GLU A 815 2.45 -10.77 -40.45
N GLN A 816 2.49 -9.65 -39.72
CA GLN A 816 1.50 -9.33 -38.69
C GLN A 816 0.14 -8.96 -39.29
N ARG A 817 0.10 -8.29 -40.45
CA ARG A 817 -1.15 -7.98 -41.16
C ARG A 817 -1.88 -9.25 -41.63
N ASP A 818 -1.12 -10.22 -42.15
CA ASP A 818 -1.64 -11.54 -42.51
C ASP A 818 -2.17 -12.26 -41.25
N TRP A 819 -1.37 -12.32 -40.17
CA TRP A 819 -1.77 -12.93 -38.88
C TRP A 819 -3.02 -12.29 -38.26
N LEU A 820 -3.11 -10.95 -38.27
CA LEU A 820 -4.22 -10.22 -37.67
C LEU A 820 -5.53 -10.52 -38.41
N THR A 821 -5.48 -10.50 -39.74
CA THR A 821 -6.65 -10.80 -40.58
C THR A 821 -7.06 -12.27 -40.50
N GLU A 822 -6.12 -13.21 -40.53
CA GLU A 822 -6.40 -14.64 -40.34
C GLU A 822 -7.04 -14.93 -38.97
N THR A 823 -6.45 -14.42 -37.88
CA THR A 823 -6.94 -14.73 -36.52
C THR A 823 -8.23 -14.00 -36.16
N LEU A 824 -8.49 -12.79 -36.69
CA LEU A 824 -9.78 -12.12 -36.56
C LEU A 824 -10.90 -12.88 -37.29
N ALA A 825 -10.64 -13.38 -38.51
CA ALA A 825 -11.59 -14.17 -39.28
C ALA A 825 -11.86 -15.56 -38.67
N ALA A 826 -10.84 -16.17 -38.05
CA ALA A 826 -10.96 -17.45 -37.35
C ALA A 826 -11.67 -17.35 -35.98
N SER A 827 -11.89 -16.14 -35.45
CA SER A 827 -12.43 -15.96 -34.10
C SER A 827 -13.97 -15.93 -34.07
N ASP A 828 -14.54 -16.91 -33.37
CA ASP A 828 -15.97 -17.00 -33.03
C ASP A 828 -16.37 -16.14 -31.81
N ALA A 829 -15.46 -15.33 -31.26
CA ALA A 829 -15.78 -14.46 -30.12
C ALA A 829 -16.84 -13.41 -30.49
N THR A 830 -17.85 -13.28 -29.62
CA THR A 830 -18.94 -12.30 -29.71
C THR A 830 -18.40 -10.88 -29.84
N PHE A 831 -17.51 -10.49 -28.93
CA PHE A 831 -16.76 -9.24 -28.92
C PHE A 831 -15.30 -9.45 -29.33
N LYS A 832 -14.77 -8.50 -30.11
CA LYS A 832 -13.38 -8.48 -30.59
C LYS A 832 -12.78 -7.11 -30.32
N VAL A 833 -11.68 -7.05 -29.56
CA VAL A 833 -11.00 -5.77 -29.26
C VAL A 833 -9.57 -5.79 -29.78
N LEU A 834 -9.25 -4.86 -30.69
CA LEU A 834 -7.89 -4.61 -31.16
C LEU A 834 -7.26 -3.50 -30.32
N ILE A 835 -6.21 -3.83 -29.57
CA ILE A 835 -5.38 -2.88 -28.84
C ILE A 835 -4.17 -2.56 -29.72
N SER A 836 -4.01 -1.29 -30.06
CA SER A 836 -2.91 -0.73 -30.88
C SER A 836 -2.18 0.37 -30.10
N PRO A 837 -0.85 0.47 -30.18
CA PRO A 837 -0.12 1.65 -29.71
C PRO A 837 -0.67 2.93 -30.36
N THR A 838 -0.50 3.09 -31.67
CA THR A 838 -0.90 4.30 -32.42
C THR A 838 -2.39 4.34 -32.76
N PRO A 839 -3.00 5.53 -32.92
CA PRO A 839 -4.41 5.67 -33.31
C PRO A 839 -4.68 5.27 -34.76
N MET A 840 -5.94 4.90 -35.03
CA MET A 840 -6.49 4.59 -36.36
C MET A 840 -7.68 5.48 -36.74
N VAL A 841 -8.42 6.04 -35.78
CA VAL A 841 -9.66 6.83 -36.02
C VAL A 841 -9.60 8.21 -35.38
N GLY A 842 -9.03 8.35 -34.18
CA GLY A 842 -9.00 9.60 -33.44
C GLY A 842 -8.31 10.74 -34.20
N PRO A 843 -8.88 11.96 -34.21
CA PRO A 843 -8.19 13.14 -34.76
C PRO A 843 -6.93 13.44 -33.96
N ASP A 844 -5.83 13.64 -34.67
CA ASP A 844 -4.47 13.82 -34.15
C ASP A 844 -3.89 15.15 -34.64
N ASP A 845 -2.77 15.60 -34.07
CA ASP A 845 -2.04 16.76 -34.57
C ASP A 845 -1.49 16.51 -35.99
N LYS A 846 -1.78 17.42 -36.92
CA LYS A 846 -1.35 17.37 -38.33
C LYS A 846 0.18 17.38 -38.55
N ARG A 847 0.97 17.42 -37.47
CA ARG A 847 2.43 17.23 -37.48
C ARG A 847 2.83 15.75 -37.50
N LYS A 848 2.00 14.87 -36.95
CA LYS A 848 2.30 13.44 -36.78
C LYS A 848 2.21 12.75 -38.14
N THR A 849 3.21 11.92 -38.45
CA THR A 849 3.38 11.24 -39.75
C THR A 849 3.75 9.75 -39.58
N ASP A 850 3.49 9.24 -38.38
CA ASP A 850 3.95 7.96 -37.85
C ASP A 850 2.81 6.97 -37.59
N ASN A 851 1.55 7.36 -37.83
CA ASN A 851 0.37 6.60 -37.43
C ASN A 851 -0.68 6.46 -38.55
N HIS A 852 -1.71 5.65 -38.31
CA HIS A 852 -2.76 5.32 -39.28
C HIS A 852 -3.74 6.46 -39.56
N CYS A 853 -3.70 7.58 -38.82
CA CYS A 853 -4.55 8.75 -39.09
C CYS A 853 -3.92 9.72 -40.11
N ASP A 854 -2.60 9.68 -40.33
CA ASP A 854 -1.91 10.57 -41.27
C ASP A 854 -2.33 10.33 -42.73
N ILE A 855 -2.86 11.39 -43.34
CA ILE A 855 -3.32 11.45 -44.74
C ILE A 855 -2.17 11.18 -45.73
N GLY A 856 -0.92 11.59 -45.40
CA GLY A 856 0.30 11.35 -46.18
C GLY A 856 1.18 10.23 -45.61
N GLY A 857 0.54 9.27 -44.93
CA GLY A 857 1.22 8.27 -44.11
C GLY A 857 0.57 6.90 -44.22
N PHE A 858 0.29 6.30 -43.07
CA PHE A 858 -0.11 4.89 -42.99
C PHE A 858 -1.62 4.69 -43.15
N ARG A 859 -2.41 5.75 -43.34
CA ARG A 859 -3.86 5.71 -43.56
C ARG A 859 -4.29 4.84 -44.75
N HIS A 860 -3.40 4.58 -45.70
CA HIS A 860 -3.65 3.60 -46.76
C HIS A 860 -3.86 2.18 -46.20
N GLU A 861 -2.96 1.69 -45.34
CA GLU A 861 -3.10 0.37 -44.69
C GLU A 861 -4.36 0.29 -43.83
N ARG A 862 -4.71 1.38 -43.13
CA ARG A 862 -5.96 1.50 -42.40
C ARG A 862 -7.17 1.33 -43.31
N ASP A 863 -7.20 2.05 -44.43
CA ASP A 863 -8.32 2.03 -45.38
C ASP A 863 -8.42 0.68 -46.12
N GLU A 864 -7.34 -0.09 -46.21
CA GLU A 864 -7.35 -1.49 -46.64
C GLU A 864 -7.92 -2.41 -45.55
N PHE A 865 -7.49 -2.25 -44.29
CA PHE A 865 -7.96 -3.06 -43.16
C PHE A 865 -9.45 -2.81 -42.86
N PHE A 866 -9.92 -1.56 -42.89
CA PHE A 866 -11.34 -1.22 -42.69
C PHE A 866 -12.22 -1.74 -43.84
N ARG A 867 -11.68 -1.76 -45.07
CA ARG A 867 -12.35 -2.40 -46.22
C ARG A 867 -12.42 -3.91 -46.05
N TRP A 868 -11.34 -4.55 -45.60
CA TRP A 868 -11.31 -5.98 -45.30
C TRP A 868 -12.26 -6.38 -44.16
N LEU A 869 -12.35 -5.58 -43.09
CA LEU A 869 -13.32 -5.78 -42.01
C LEU A 869 -14.75 -5.78 -42.56
N ARG A 870 -15.07 -4.88 -43.50
CA ARG A 870 -16.37 -4.83 -44.18
C ARG A 870 -16.62 -6.02 -45.10
N GLU A 871 -15.65 -6.36 -45.94
CA GLU A 871 -15.75 -7.49 -46.87
C GLU A 871 -15.87 -8.84 -46.12
N SER A 872 -15.35 -8.90 -44.89
CA SER A 872 -15.49 -10.02 -43.96
C SER A 872 -16.75 -9.97 -43.07
N GLY A 873 -17.56 -8.90 -43.14
CA GLY A 873 -18.73 -8.68 -42.28
C GLY A 873 -18.42 -8.39 -40.80
N LEU A 874 -17.15 -8.15 -40.47
CA LEU A 874 -16.69 -7.81 -39.11
C LEU A 874 -16.96 -6.35 -38.74
N ASP A 875 -17.15 -5.44 -39.72
CA ASP A 875 -17.57 -4.04 -39.48
C ASP A 875 -19.02 -3.92 -38.96
N GLN A 876 -19.84 -4.94 -39.23
CA GLN A 876 -21.19 -5.11 -38.67
C GLN A 876 -21.19 -5.98 -37.41
N GLY A 877 -20.03 -6.52 -37.03
CA GLY A 877 -19.80 -7.25 -35.78
C GLY A 877 -19.37 -6.32 -34.64
N GLN A 878 -19.15 -6.90 -33.46
CA GLN A 878 -18.76 -6.14 -32.27
C GLN A 878 -17.24 -6.01 -32.17
N PHE A 879 -16.65 -5.41 -33.20
CA PHE A 879 -15.22 -5.09 -33.29
C PHE A 879 -14.96 -3.66 -32.83
N TYR A 880 -13.99 -3.47 -31.93
CA TYR A 880 -13.62 -2.18 -31.36
C TYR A 880 -12.10 -2.00 -31.32
N ILE A 881 -11.64 -0.76 -31.52
CA ILE A 881 -10.22 -0.40 -31.46
C ILE A 881 -9.93 0.32 -30.14
N VAL A 882 -8.76 0.07 -29.57
CA VAL A 882 -8.25 0.77 -28.39
C VAL A 882 -6.87 1.33 -28.73
N CYS A 883 -6.70 2.64 -28.55
CA CYS A 883 -5.46 3.36 -28.82
C CYS A 883 -4.68 3.61 -27.52
N GLY A 884 -3.37 3.34 -27.57
CA GLY A 884 -2.40 3.63 -26.54
C GLY A 884 -1.91 5.08 -26.57
N ASP A 885 -0.68 5.28 -27.08
CA ASP A 885 0.02 6.51 -27.53
C ASP A 885 -0.61 7.89 -27.19
N ARG A 886 -1.88 8.15 -27.54
CA ARG A 886 -2.55 9.45 -27.34
C ARG A 886 -2.71 9.84 -25.86
N HIS A 887 -2.03 10.92 -25.47
CA HIS A 887 -2.05 11.54 -24.11
C HIS A 887 -3.37 12.25 -23.73
N TRP A 888 -4.49 11.88 -24.34
CA TRP A 888 -5.82 12.40 -24.01
C TRP A 888 -6.88 11.33 -24.27
N GLN A 889 -7.87 11.26 -23.39
CA GLN A 889 -8.98 10.33 -23.50
C GLN A 889 -10.00 10.80 -24.53
N TYR A 890 -10.43 9.87 -25.38
CA TYR A 890 -11.51 10.08 -26.33
C TYR A 890 -12.22 8.78 -26.69
N HIS A 891 -13.41 8.92 -27.26
CA HIS A 891 -14.10 7.92 -28.05
C HIS A 891 -14.45 8.56 -29.41
N SER A 892 -14.00 7.93 -30.49
CA SER A 892 -14.15 8.41 -31.87
C SER A 892 -14.76 7.33 -32.77
N VAL A 893 -15.51 7.76 -33.79
CA VAL A 893 -16.24 6.90 -34.74
C VAL A 893 -15.93 7.34 -36.17
N ASP A 894 -15.35 6.43 -36.95
CA ASP A 894 -15.03 6.62 -38.36
C ASP A 894 -16.31 6.65 -39.22
N PRO A 895 -16.33 7.31 -40.41
CA PRO A 895 -17.45 7.23 -41.35
C PRO A 895 -17.91 5.81 -41.72
N THR A 896 -17.04 4.81 -41.60
CA THR A 896 -17.40 3.38 -41.77
C THR A 896 -18.27 2.81 -40.65
N GLY A 897 -18.31 3.43 -39.47
CA GLY A 897 -18.99 2.94 -38.27
C GLY A 897 -18.05 2.31 -37.23
N ILE A 898 -16.76 2.14 -37.54
CA ILE A 898 -15.76 1.59 -36.61
C ILE A 898 -15.47 2.58 -35.48
N GLU A 899 -15.42 2.07 -34.24
CA GLU A 899 -15.26 2.88 -33.02
C GLU A 899 -13.88 2.61 -32.36
N GLU A 900 -13.23 3.69 -31.93
CA GLU A 900 -11.92 3.70 -31.25
C GLU A 900 -11.98 4.45 -29.92
N PHE A 901 -11.28 3.91 -28.90
CA PHE A 901 -11.18 4.48 -27.56
C PHE A 901 -9.71 4.68 -27.19
N SER A 902 -9.26 5.91 -26.92
CA SER A 902 -7.90 6.13 -26.37
C SER A 902 -7.90 6.04 -24.86
N CYS A 903 -6.85 5.45 -24.27
CA CYS A 903 -6.71 5.37 -22.82
C CYS A 903 -6.28 6.67 -22.11
N GLY A 904 -5.68 7.62 -22.83
CA GLY A 904 -5.05 8.79 -22.21
C GLY A 904 -3.73 8.48 -21.49
N ALA A 905 -3.00 9.53 -21.10
CA ALA A 905 -1.79 9.39 -20.30
C ALA A 905 -2.12 8.97 -18.86
N LEU A 906 -1.27 8.18 -18.22
CA LEU A 906 -1.50 7.64 -16.87
C LEU A 906 -1.60 8.70 -15.75
N VAL A 907 -1.18 9.95 -16.01
CA VAL A 907 -1.06 11.00 -14.98
C VAL A 907 -1.28 12.39 -15.55
N ASP A 908 -1.91 13.29 -14.79
CA ASP A 908 -2.22 14.68 -15.16
C ASP A 908 -0.98 15.42 -15.68
N ALA A 909 0.19 15.19 -15.06
CA ALA A 909 1.46 15.79 -15.44
C ALA A 909 1.95 15.42 -16.87
N ASN A 910 1.34 14.44 -17.52
CA ASN A 910 1.58 14.09 -18.94
C ASN A 910 0.32 14.22 -19.82
N ALA A 911 -0.84 14.57 -19.26
CA ALA A 911 -2.07 14.74 -20.03
C ALA A 911 -2.09 16.05 -20.83
N ARG A 912 -2.84 16.07 -21.94
CA ARG A 912 -3.12 17.29 -22.71
C ARG A 912 -4.55 17.30 -23.26
N LEU A 913 -4.92 18.35 -23.99
CA LEU A 913 -6.10 18.33 -24.85
C LEU A 913 -5.73 17.83 -26.26
N GLY A 914 -6.65 17.07 -26.84
CA GLY A 914 -6.54 16.57 -28.20
C GLY A 914 -7.01 17.55 -29.27
N ARG A 915 -6.94 17.12 -30.53
CA ARG A 915 -7.59 17.80 -31.64
C ARG A 915 -9.05 17.39 -31.76
N ASN A 916 -9.90 18.36 -32.12
CA ASN A 916 -11.30 18.12 -32.44
C ASN A 916 -11.48 17.89 -33.95
N PRO A 917 -12.46 17.10 -34.40
CA PRO A 917 -12.86 17.03 -35.80
C PRO A 917 -13.15 18.43 -36.37
N GLY A 918 -12.59 18.73 -37.54
CA GLY A 918 -12.72 20.03 -38.21
C GLY A 918 -11.69 21.09 -37.81
N ASP A 919 -10.78 20.82 -36.86
CA ASP A 919 -9.62 21.70 -36.64
C ASP A 919 -8.70 21.65 -37.88
N PRO A 920 -8.38 22.78 -38.56
CA PRO A 920 -7.47 22.81 -39.70
C PRO A 920 -6.05 22.31 -39.42
N ALA A 921 -5.65 22.24 -38.15
CA ALA A 921 -4.39 21.69 -37.63
C ALA A 921 -4.51 20.23 -37.15
N SER A 922 -5.62 19.54 -37.45
CA SER A 922 -5.80 18.10 -37.20
C SER A 922 -5.59 17.22 -38.44
N THR A 923 -5.56 15.90 -38.24
CA THR A 923 -5.66 14.85 -39.27
C THR A 923 -7.09 14.62 -39.80
N ASP A 924 -8.09 15.34 -39.26
CA ASP A 924 -9.46 15.42 -39.78
C ASP A 924 -9.94 16.88 -39.94
N PRO A 925 -9.37 17.65 -40.88
CA PRO A 925 -9.80 19.02 -41.14
C PRO A 925 -11.16 19.12 -41.85
N ALA A 926 -11.80 17.98 -42.17
CA ALA A 926 -13.10 17.90 -42.83
C ALA A 926 -14.27 17.60 -41.87
N ALA A 927 -13.97 17.22 -40.61
CA ALA A 927 -14.93 16.76 -39.62
C ALA A 927 -15.73 15.51 -40.07
N GLU A 928 -15.04 14.56 -40.70
CA GLU A 928 -15.61 13.27 -41.10
C GLU A 928 -15.79 12.32 -39.89
N ILE A 929 -14.87 12.35 -38.93
CA ILE A 929 -14.92 11.55 -37.71
C ILE A 929 -15.87 12.19 -36.70
N LYS A 930 -16.75 11.36 -36.12
CA LYS A 930 -17.58 11.77 -34.98
C LYS A 930 -16.81 11.48 -33.71
N GLN A 931 -16.86 12.37 -32.73
CA GLN A 931 -16.19 12.18 -31.44
C GLN A 931 -17.22 12.28 -30.31
N PRO A 932 -17.94 11.18 -29.97
CA PRO A 932 -18.94 11.18 -28.89
C PRO A 932 -18.39 11.55 -27.52
N TYR A 933 -17.07 11.39 -27.30
CA TYR A 933 -16.37 11.89 -26.13
C TYR A 933 -14.95 12.31 -26.48
N THR A 934 -14.51 13.41 -25.87
CA THR A 934 -13.12 13.85 -25.75
C THR A 934 -13.01 14.56 -24.41
N GLN A 935 -11.90 14.43 -23.70
CA GLN A 935 -11.75 15.07 -22.39
C GLN A 935 -11.82 16.60 -22.50
N ALA A 936 -12.64 17.23 -21.66
CA ALA A 936 -12.91 18.67 -21.72
C ALA A 936 -11.77 19.51 -21.14
N GLU A 937 -11.02 18.94 -20.20
CA GLU A 937 -9.81 19.49 -19.58
C GLU A 937 -8.70 18.42 -19.64
N PRO A 938 -7.41 18.79 -19.58
CA PRO A 938 -6.33 17.81 -19.43
C PRO A 938 -6.53 17.00 -18.14
N SER A 939 -6.71 15.69 -18.28
CA SER A 939 -6.73 14.74 -17.17
C SER A 939 -5.99 13.47 -17.57
N GLY A 940 -5.21 12.93 -16.64
CA GLY A 940 -4.61 11.61 -16.74
C GLY A 940 -5.52 10.53 -16.15
N GLY A 941 -5.22 9.28 -16.45
CA GLY A 941 -5.99 8.12 -15.98
C GLY A 941 -5.84 6.91 -16.88
N PHE A 942 -6.92 6.19 -17.15
CA PHE A 942 -6.89 4.94 -17.92
C PHE A 942 -8.24 4.58 -18.55
N LEU A 943 -8.20 3.67 -19.52
CA LEU A 943 -9.41 3.03 -20.06
C LEU A 943 -9.62 1.67 -19.39
N TRP A 944 -10.70 1.54 -18.65
CA TRP A 944 -11.22 0.28 -18.12
C TRP A 944 -12.16 -0.37 -19.13
N ILE A 945 -12.00 -1.68 -19.35
CA ILE A 945 -12.80 -2.47 -20.29
C ILE A 945 -13.31 -3.70 -19.56
N GLU A 946 -14.63 -3.91 -19.61
CA GLU A 946 -15.32 -4.96 -18.86
C GLU A 946 -16.34 -5.68 -19.72
N LEU A 947 -16.20 -7.00 -19.86
CA LEU A 947 -17.28 -7.87 -20.30
C LEU A 947 -18.15 -8.25 -19.09
N GLN A 948 -19.42 -7.90 -19.14
CA GLN A 948 -20.46 -8.38 -18.24
C GLN A 948 -21.12 -9.65 -18.84
N PRO A 949 -21.05 -10.80 -18.15
CA PRO A 949 -21.49 -12.10 -18.67
C PRO A 949 -23.02 -12.24 -18.65
N ASN A 950 -23.53 -13.30 -19.28
CA ASN A 950 -24.95 -13.38 -19.60
C ASN A 950 -25.84 -13.84 -18.43
N GLN A 951 -26.29 -12.91 -17.58
CA GLN A 951 -27.20 -13.24 -16.47
C GLN A 951 -28.69 -13.32 -16.86
N SER A 952 -29.13 -12.69 -17.97
CA SER A 952 -30.56 -12.67 -18.36
C SER A 952 -30.88 -12.22 -19.81
N GLY A 953 -29.93 -12.29 -20.75
CA GLY A 953 -30.16 -11.85 -22.13
C GLY A 953 -29.02 -12.12 -23.11
N LYS A 954 -28.21 -11.10 -23.37
CA LYS A 954 -27.04 -11.08 -24.28
C LYS A 954 -25.88 -10.39 -23.56
N PRO A 955 -24.61 -10.81 -23.77
CA PRO A 955 -23.45 -10.24 -23.08
C PRO A 955 -23.25 -8.76 -23.44
N VAL A 956 -22.59 -8.02 -22.55
CA VAL A 956 -22.38 -6.58 -22.68
C VAL A 956 -20.91 -6.25 -22.46
N LEU A 957 -20.28 -5.55 -23.41
CA LEU A 957 -18.94 -4.98 -23.23
C LEU A 957 -19.07 -3.50 -22.87
N VAL A 958 -18.36 -3.06 -21.84
CA VAL A 958 -18.39 -1.69 -21.33
C VAL A 958 -16.99 -1.08 -21.44
N PHE A 959 -16.93 0.15 -21.92
CA PHE A 959 -15.72 0.98 -21.95
C PHE A 959 -15.93 2.13 -20.96
N ARG A 960 -14.98 2.34 -20.03
CA ARG A 960 -14.98 3.46 -19.08
C ARG A 960 -13.65 4.20 -19.11
N HIS A 961 -13.72 5.50 -19.35
CA HIS A 961 -12.62 6.42 -19.11
C HIS A 961 -12.64 6.82 -17.65
N HIS A 962 -11.56 6.53 -16.93
CA HIS A 962 -11.35 6.98 -15.55
C HIS A 962 -10.25 8.05 -15.51
N ASP A 963 -10.36 9.00 -14.56
CA ASP A 963 -9.24 9.84 -14.15
C ASP A 963 -8.21 9.05 -13.31
N GLU A 964 -7.10 9.70 -12.94
CA GLU A 964 -6.04 9.10 -12.13
C GLU A 964 -6.45 8.77 -10.68
N HIS A 965 -7.62 9.20 -10.24
CA HIS A 965 -8.17 8.97 -8.89
C HIS A 965 -9.33 7.95 -8.87
N GLY A 966 -9.89 7.62 -10.04
CA GLY A 966 -10.94 6.63 -10.26
C GLY A 966 -12.30 7.20 -10.69
N THR A 967 -12.45 8.51 -10.82
CA THR A 967 -13.69 9.14 -11.30
C THR A 967 -13.98 8.70 -12.72
N VAL A 968 -15.17 8.15 -12.98
CA VAL A 968 -15.61 7.84 -14.35
C VAL A 968 -15.91 9.16 -15.08
N LEU A 969 -15.10 9.49 -16.08
CA LEU A 969 -15.25 10.67 -16.94
C LEU A 969 -16.19 10.39 -18.13
N TYR A 970 -16.19 9.17 -18.65
CA TYR A 970 -17.09 8.71 -19.72
C TYR A 970 -17.33 7.20 -19.63
N GLU A 971 -18.53 6.75 -20.02
CA GLU A 971 -18.90 5.33 -20.09
C GLU A 971 -19.72 5.06 -21.36
N HIS A 972 -19.45 3.94 -22.03
CA HIS A 972 -20.15 3.51 -23.24
C HIS A 972 -20.40 2.00 -23.27
N TYR A 973 -21.62 1.62 -23.67
CA TYR A 973 -22.12 0.24 -23.57
C TYR A 973 -22.34 -0.41 -24.93
N LYS A 974 -21.78 -1.60 -25.13
CA LYS A 974 -21.91 -2.41 -26.33
C LYS A 974 -22.70 -3.68 -26.05
N LYS A 975 -23.85 -3.80 -26.73
CA LYS A 975 -24.81 -4.90 -26.57
C LYS A 975 -24.97 -5.59 -27.92
N VAL A 976 -25.18 -6.90 -27.93
CA VAL A 976 -25.45 -7.64 -29.17
C VAL A 976 -26.78 -7.15 -29.75
N ALA A 977 -26.80 -6.78 -31.04
CA ALA A 977 -28.03 -6.40 -31.75
C ALA A 977 -29.08 -7.53 -31.71
N ASN A 978 -30.36 -7.19 -31.90
CA ASN A 978 -31.44 -8.10 -31.50
C ASN A 978 -31.76 -9.22 -32.50
#